data_AF-A0A7S4T7W6-F1
#
_entry.id   AF-A0A7S4T7W6-F1
#
_cell.length_a   1.000
_cell.length_b   1.000
_cell.length_c   1.000
_cell.angle_alpha   90.00
_cell.angle_beta   90.00
_cell.angle_gamma   90.00
#
_symmetry.space_group_name_H-M   'P 1'
#
loop_
_entity.id
_entity.type
_entity.pdbx_description
1 polymer ?
#
loop_
_entity_poly.entity_id
_entity_poly.type
_entity_poly.pdbx_seq_one_letter_code
_entity_poly.pdbx_strand_id
1 'polypeptide(L)'
;GARWCCCRTLSAMPVPGSLGHTDVNRQFRSRGPLFTPPTVPAVLPMSRRFVPASRYAARPQAVSCHKCGLPLGESAYYDRLGQATLHAECAAVDLIKQVQEREAVRQRAEIQKKQRQRREYDIGWKPERVPRNVGLAGKLGCDFLAKHGLCCLAFDEEARTVRVVEGMEPAACVNLEYLSLALQVRMQAGREPLFSLDPVDPKMDPKTTMQTKRFEPEWLMGTSLGEVMFQADYHLKELSMGERRQPVVGMRSCLDLAGDDAGRFGAGWQAREWFVVRGAELQLAEDGALVPRVRMGVEARELAPGPDGLEDAALAAQRLDHPLARYAGEFTRHFDLIAERRSAVRHLRELARASVVAKFLLESGARLEEAWFRLAREGGAAGGQGGGGAAGLRGPATIPQLWNERSCSQVCVRDGQILNSGTISGTSVHGVYGGVQLSLEQLNVSKKTLQPLGIPSWFPKGVDLSLDTFNLSAPTGAAGRGPRGHVPCGAAFWSGIDVCPQLQGEAERFFGELFNPHLADRREEGDKFVPPDSSPAYVHGLRASLREEEEVRRRREHHFLSEEFAAERPGPLFPAAVAAAAAAPPPSGGARGRTALHLRPDLEAEALCLLWQQRASAPLFDCSVEDGTRYRAYRAGGLELRTVQGPRGPERLGAALAPDPAWAAAPAPAAGTSALSAAAGAEPAQASGLSAAGAPGDYDDLNYAI
;
A
#
# COMPACT_ATOMS: atom_id res chain seq x y z
N GLY A 1 59.74 43.53 -13.29
CA GLY A 1 58.73 42.75 -14.02
C GLY A 1 57.39 43.41 -13.80
N ALA A 2 56.75 43.85 -14.89
CA ALA A 2 55.80 44.95 -14.90
C ALA A 2 54.44 44.66 -14.23
N ARG A 3 53.95 45.71 -13.54
CA ARG A 3 52.56 45.96 -13.11
C ARG A 3 51.67 46.19 -14.35
N TRP A 4 50.34 46.20 -14.20
CA TRP A 4 49.54 47.43 -14.31
C TRP A 4 48.05 47.17 -14.04
N CYS A 5 47.48 48.12 -13.30
CA CYS A 5 46.08 48.35 -13.02
C CYS A 5 45.58 49.42 -14.01
N CYS A 6 44.29 49.42 -14.40
CA CYS A 6 43.63 50.66 -14.82
C CYS A 6 42.09 50.58 -14.81
N CYS A 7 41.48 51.54 -14.10
CA CYS A 7 40.09 52.00 -14.26
C CYS A 7 39.99 53.02 -15.42
N ARG A 8 38.85 53.10 -16.14
CA ARG A 8 38.00 54.32 -16.28
C ARG A 8 36.93 54.27 -17.41
N THR A 9 35.69 54.54 -17.00
CA THR A 9 34.62 55.45 -17.52
C THR A 9 34.30 55.67 -19.01
N LEU A 10 32.98 55.52 -19.29
CA LEU A 10 32.02 56.38 -20.03
C LEU A 10 32.30 56.87 -21.46
N SER A 11 31.48 56.45 -22.43
CA SER A 11 30.43 57.28 -23.10
C SER A 11 30.04 56.79 -24.51
N ALA A 12 28.74 56.94 -24.81
CA ALA A 12 28.11 57.22 -26.11
C ALA A 12 27.82 56.09 -27.14
N MET A 13 26.51 55.96 -27.40
CA MET A 13 25.74 55.44 -28.56
C MET A 13 26.37 55.74 -29.95
N PRO A 14 26.13 54.92 -31.01
CA PRO A 14 24.81 54.90 -31.70
C PRO A 14 24.30 53.55 -32.24
N VAL A 15 22.97 53.50 -32.37
CA VAL A 15 22.16 52.56 -33.17
C VAL A 15 22.49 52.79 -34.67
N PRO A 16 22.64 51.74 -35.51
CA PRO A 16 21.48 51.26 -36.30
C PRO A 16 21.48 49.76 -36.67
N GLY A 17 20.28 49.26 -36.97
CA GLY A 17 20.09 48.39 -38.14
C GLY A 17 20.08 46.88 -37.92
N SER A 18 18.86 46.36 -37.77
CA SER A 18 18.28 45.19 -38.46
C SER A 18 19.15 44.10 -39.09
N LEU A 19 18.67 42.86 -38.89
CA LEU A 19 18.81 41.63 -39.70
C LEU A 19 19.73 40.56 -39.12
N GLY A 20 19.15 39.40 -38.81
CA GLY A 20 19.88 38.15 -38.62
C GLY A 20 19.30 37.23 -37.55
N HIS A 21 18.12 36.67 -37.79
CA HIS A 21 17.72 35.42 -37.12
C HIS A 21 18.79 34.36 -37.44
N THR A 22 19.65 34.06 -36.47
CA THR A 22 20.53 32.89 -36.54
C THR A 22 20.14 31.93 -35.44
N ASP A 23 19.68 30.78 -35.93
CA ASP A 23 19.17 29.64 -35.20
C ASP A 23 20.35 28.91 -34.54
N VAL A 24 20.68 29.31 -33.30
CA VAL A 24 21.71 28.66 -32.49
C VAL A 24 21.04 27.74 -31.48
N ASN A 25 20.47 26.63 -31.97
CA ASN A 25 20.08 25.53 -31.09
C ASN A 25 20.20 24.17 -31.79
N ARG A 26 21.42 23.83 -32.22
CA ARG A 26 21.68 22.52 -32.81
C ARG A 26 23.09 22.02 -32.58
N GLN A 27 23.54 21.92 -31.32
CA GLN A 27 24.74 21.11 -31.02
C GLN A 27 24.94 20.78 -29.53
N PHE A 28 23.95 20.12 -28.89
CA PHE A 28 24.23 19.28 -27.72
C PHE A 28 23.27 18.08 -27.73
N ARG A 29 23.55 17.10 -28.59
CA ARG A 29 23.09 15.71 -28.38
C ARG A 29 24.28 14.93 -27.82
N SER A 30 24.31 14.80 -26.51
CA SER A 30 25.17 13.84 -25.83
C SER A 30 24.85 12.43 -26.35
N ARG A 31 25.89 11.73 -26.80
CA ARG A 31 25.84 10.30 -27.09
C ARG A 31 25.69 9.56 -25.75
N GLY A 32 24.47 9.38 -25.28
CA GLY A 32 24.16 8.34 -24.30
C GLY A 32 24.27 6.96 -24.97
N PRO A 33 24.74 5.92 -24.27
CA PRO A 33 24.78 4.58 -24.83
C PRO A 33 23.36 4.12 -25.16
N LEU A 34 23.12 3.79 -26.42
CA LEU A 34 21.89 3.10 -26.88
C LEU A 34 21.86 1.74 -26.20
N PHE A 35 21.14 1.64 -25.09
CA PHE A 35 20.88 0.38 -24.43
C PHE A 35 19.77 -0.33 -25.23
N THR A 36 20.14 -1.34 -26.03
CA THR A 36 19.15 -2.25 -26.57
C THR A 36 18.57 -3.06 -25.42
N PRO A 37 17.24 -3.05 -25.21
CA PRO A 37 16.64 -3.89 -24.18
C PRO A 37 16.99 -5.37 -24.45
N PRO A 38 17.17 -6.19 -23.41
CA PRO A 38 17.42 -7.62 -23.61
C PRO A 38 16.28 -8.20 -24.44
N THR A 39 16.62 -8.75 -25.61
CA THR A 39 15.67 -9.43 -26.48
C THR A 39 15.16 -10.66 -25.74
N VAL A 40 13.94 -10.60 -25.22
CA VAL A 40 13.28 -11.77 -24.66
C VAL A 40 13.08 -12.76 -25.81
N PRO A 41 13.64 -13.98 -25.76
CA PRO A 41 13.52 -14.93 -26.85
C PRO A 41 12.04 -15.23 -27.13
N ALA A 42 11.64 -15.09 -28.39
CA ALA A 42 10.29 -15.39 -28.85
C ALA A 42 9.89 -16.81 -28.43
N VAL A 43 8.63 -16.98 -28.04
CA VAL A 43 8.09 -18.30 -27.76
C VAL A 43 8.09 -19.08 -29.06
N LEU A 44 9.00 -20.04 -29.21
CA LEU A 44 8.79 -21.07 -30.22
C LEU A 44 7.50 -21.79 -29.80
N PRO A 45 6.44 -21.76 -30.63
CA PRO A 45 5.21 -22.48 -30.31
C PRO A 45 5.60 -23.94 -30.09
N MET A 46 5.06 -24.58 -29.04
CA MET A 46 5.17 -26.04 -28.92
C MET A 46 4.63 -26.62 -30.23
N SER A 47 5.51 -27.23 -31.02
CA SER A 47 5.15 -27.62 -32.37
C SER A 47 4.12 -28.74 -32.27
N ARG A 48 2.89 -28.45 -32.69
CA ARG A 48 1.82 -29.43 -32.76
C ARG A 48 2.12 -30.35 -33.92
N ARG A 49 2.73 -31.50 -33.65
CA ARG A 49 2.72 -32.60 -34.61
C ARG A 49 1.58 -33.52 -34.24
N PHE A 50 0.51 -33.44 -35.03
CA PHE A 50 -0.53 -34.46 -35.01
C PHE A 50 0.14 -35.74 -35.51
N VAL A 51 0.43 -36.66 -34.60
CA VAL A 51 0.82 -38.02 -34.98
C VAL A 51 -0.48 -38.82 -34.98
N PRO A 52 -1.13 -39.04 -36.13
CA PRO A 52 -2.38 -39.78 -36.17
C PRO A 52 -2.18 -41.16 -35.54
N ALA A 53 -3.16 -41.61 -34.75
CA ALA A 53 -3.12 -42.90 -34.04
C ALA A 53 -2.75 -44.09 -34.95
N SER A 54 -3.04 -43.99 -36.26
CA SER A 54 -2.67 -44.97 -37.27
C SER A 54 -1.14 -45.20 -37.43
N ARG A 55 -0.28 -44.25 -37.03
CA ARG A 55 1.19 -44.46 -37.04
C ARG A 55 1.70 -45.29 -35.86
N TYR A 56 0.91 -45.45 -34.79
CA TYR A 56 1.30 -46.25 -33.62
C TYR A 56 0.89 -47.72 -33.74
N ALA A 57 0.00 -48.08 -34.67
CA ALA A 57 -0.49 -49.45 -34.85
C ALA A 57 0.60 -50.47 -35.24
N ALA A 58 1.80 -50.03 -35.65
CA ALA A 58 2.89 -50.90 -36.09
C ALA A 58 4.05 -51.07 -35.07
N ARG A 59 3.97 -50.47 -33.86
CA ARG A 59 5.00 -50.65 -32.82
C ARG A 59 4.38 -50.96 -31.44
N PRO A 60 4.70 -52.10 -30.80
CA PRO A 60 4.04 -52.57 -29.57
C PRO A 60 4.49 -51.89 -28.27
N GLN A 61 5.24 -50.77 -28.34
CA GLN A 61 5.66 -50.04 -27.14
C GLN A 61 4.81 -48.76 -27.03
N ALA A 62 3.86 -48.76 -26.10
CA ALA A 62 3.09 -47.58 -25.75
C ALA A 62 4.05 -46.45 -25.36
N VAL A 63 3.99 -45.32 -26.08
CA VAL A 63 4.81 -44.16 -25.74
C VAL A 63 4.22 -43.54 -24.48
N SER A 64 5.03 -43.47 -23.42
CA SER A 64 4.65 -42.83 -22.16
C SER A 64 4.98 -41.34 -22.16
N CYS A 65 4.20 -40.55 -21.43
CA CYS A 65 4.53 -39.17 -21.15
C CYS A 65 5.80 -39.09 -20.29
N HIS A 66 6.76 -38.27 -20.70
CA HIS A 66 8.03 -38.11 -19.98
C HIS A 66 7.86 -37.53 -18.56
N LYS A 67 6.80 -36.75 -18.32
CA LYS A 67 6.59 -36.03 -17.05
C LYS A 67 5.83 -36.85 -16.01
N CYS A 68 4.75 -37.53 -16.39
CA CYS A 68 3.93 -38.31 -15.45
C CYS A 68 4.09 -39.83 -15.60
N GLY A 69 4.78 -40.31 -16.63
CA GLY A 69 4.99 -41.75 -16.89
C GLY A 69 3.78 -42.50 -17.45
N LEU A 70 2.61 -41.86 -17.55
CA LEU A 70 1.40 -42.52 -18.06
C LEU A 70 1.40 -42.65 -19.59
N PRO A 71 0.72 -43.67 -20.18
CA PRO A 71 0.60 -43.81 -21.62
C PRO A 71 -0.03 -42.58 -22.28
N LEU A 72 0.50 -42.16 -23.42
CA LEU A 72 -0.07 -41.05 -24.20
C LEU A 72 -1.36 -41.50 -24.89
N GLY A 73 -2.36 -40.61 -24.89
CA GLY A 73 -3.63 -40.83 -25.59
C GLY A 73 -3.55 -40.46 -27.08
N GLU A 74 -4.70 -40.05 -27.64
CA GLU A 74 -4.82 -39.68 -29.06
C GLU A 74 -3.99 -38.43 -29.45
N SER A 75 -3.60 -37.62 -28.47
CA SER A 75 -2.81 -36.41 -28.66
C SER A 75 -1.54 -36.44 -27.81
N ALA A 76 -0.42 -36.04 -28.40
CA ALA A 76 0.85 -35.86 -27.72
C ALA A 76 1.44 -34.48 -28.09
N TYR A 77 2.03 -33.84 -27.09
CA TYR A 77 2.76 -32.59 -27.23
C TYR A 77 4.25 -32.88 -27.09
N TYR A 78 5.08 -32.03 -27.69
CA TYR A 78 6.53 -32.10 -27.52
C TYR A 78 6.99 -30.98 -26.60
N ASP A 79 8.00 -31.27 -25.77
CA ASP A 79 8.72 -30.24 -25.03
C ASP A 79 9.43 -29.25 -25.98
N ARG A 80 10.05 -28.21 -25.41
CA ARG A 80 10.72 -27.16 -26.22
C ARG A 80 11.85 -27.68 -27.10
N LEU A 81 12.47 -28.79 -26.72
CA LEU A 81 13.57 -29.39 -27.45
C LEU A 81 13.09 -30.37 -28.53
N GLY A 82 11.79 -30.68 -28.57
CA GLY A 82 11.24 -31.70 -29.47
C GLY A 82 11.63 -33.13 -29.06
N GLN A 83 12.14 -33.33 -27.85
CA GLN A 83 12.77 -34.56 -27.39
C GLN A 83 11.83 -35.42 -26.54
N ALA A 84 10.96 -34.79 -25.75
CA ALA A 84 10.07 -35.48 -24.83
C ALA A 84 8.60 -35.34 -25.25
N THR A 85 7.86 -36.44 -25.20
CA THR A 85 6.41 -36.47 -25.44
C THR A 85 5.63 -36.26 -24.15
N LEU A 86 4.62 -35.39 -24.18
CA LEU A 86 3.84 -34.93 -23.03
C LEU A 86 2.34 -35.06 -23.31
N HIS A 87 1.54 -35.36 -22.26
CA HIS A 87 0.10 -35.11 -22.31
C HIS A 87 -0.19 -33.61 -22.45
N ALA A 88 -1.38 -33.27 -22.91
CA ALA A 88 -1.82 -31.87 -23.03
C ALA A 88 -1.77 -31.15 -21.68
N GLU A 89 -2.19 -31.81 -20.61
CA GLU A 89 -2.19 -31.31 -19.24
C GLU A 89 -0.74 -31.10 -18.75
N CYS A 90 0.13 -32.08 -18.99
CA CYS A 90 1.55 -31.97 -18.63
C CYS A 90 2.24 -30.82 -19.37
N ALA A 91 1.98 -30.69 -20.67
CA ALA A 91 2.48 -29.60 -21.51
C ALA A 91 1.88 -28.24 -21.11
N ALA A 92 0.61 -28.19 -20.72
CA ALA A 92 -0.03 -26.98 -20.22
C ALA A 92 0.59 -26.52 -18.89
N VAL A 93 0.88 -27.43 -17.96
CA VAL A 93 1.60 -27.10 -16.71
C VAL A 93 2.99 -26.55 -17.02
N ASP A 94 3.73 -27.17 -17.96
CA ASP A 94 5.03 -26.63 -18.38
C ASP A 94 4.91 -25.25 -19.04
N LEU A 95 3.88 -25.03 -19.85
CA LEU A 95 3.59 -23.74 -20.46
C LEU A 95 3.28 -22.67 -19.41
N ILE A 96 2.46 -22.98 -18.40
CA ILE A 96 2.14 -22.07 -17.29
C ILE A 96 3.41 -21.69 -16.53
N LYS A 97 4.23 -22.67 -16.15
CA LYS A 97 5.50 -22.42 -15.45
C LYS A 97 6.41 -21.50 -16.26
N GLN A 98 6.51 -21.73 -17.56
CA GLN A 98 7.31 -20.89 -18.46
C GLN A 98 6.77 -19.47 -18.60
N VAL A 99 5.44 -19.30 -18.65
CA VAL A 99 4.81 -17.97 -18.66
C VAL A 99 5.10 -17.26 -17.35
N GLN A 100 4.97 -17.94 -16.20
CA GLN A 100 5.30 -17.39 -14.89
C GLN A 100 6.77 -16.97 -14.76
N GLU A 101 7.71 -17.78 -15.26
CA GLU A 101 9.14 -17.43 -15.25
C GLU A 101 9.43 -16.19 -16.11
N ARG A 102 8.84 -16.09 -17.31
CA ARG A 102 8.98 -14.90 -18.17
C ARG A 102 8.35 -13.67 -17.54
N GLU A 103 7.18 -13.83 -16.96
CA GLU A 103 6.48 -12.78 -16.24
C GLU A 103 7.33 -12.26 -15.08
N ALA A 104 7.92 -13.14 -14.28
CA ALA A 104 8.81 -12.76 -13.20
C ALA A 104 10.05 -11.99 -13.69
N VAL A 105 10.64 -12.40 -14.83
CA VAL A 105 11.75 -11.66 -15.45
C VAL A 105 11.30 -10.28 -15.92
N ARG A 106 10.13 -10.17 -16.57
CA ARG A 106 9.57 -8.89 -17.02
C ARG A 106 9.29 -7.97 -15.82
N GLN A 107 8.62 -8.48 -14.79
CA GLN A 107 8.31 -7.73 -13.58
C GLN A 107 9.57 -7.20 -12.89
N ARG A 108 10.62 -8.01 -12.78
CA ARG A 108 11.92 -7.54 -12.24
C ARG A 108 12.52 -6.40 -13.08
N ALA A 109 12.50 -6.53 -14.41
CA ALA A 109 13.01 -5.48 -15.29
C ALA A 109 12.17 -4.19 -15.19
N GLU A 110 10.85 -4.31 -15.08
CA GLU A 110 9.94 -3.18 -14.88
C GLU A 110 10.14 -2.50 -13.52
N ILE A 111 10.29 -3.27 -12.44
CA ILE A 111 10.59 -2.74 -11.10
C ILE A 111 11.90 -1.95 -11.14
N GLN A 112 12.96 -2.50 -11.74
CA GLN A 112 14.24 -1.80 -11.87
C GLN A 112 14.13 -0.53 -12.72
N LYS A 113 13.35 -0.57 -13.81
CA LYS A 113 13.08 0.61 -14.65
C LYS A 113 12.34 1.69 -13.85
N LYS A 114 11.29 1.33 -13.13
CA LYS A 114 10.51 2.23 -12.28
C LYS A 114 11.36 2.81 -11.15
N GLN A 115 12.18 2.01 -10.48
CA GLN A 115 13.13 2.47 -9.47
C GLN A 115 14.14 3.49 -10.03
N ARG A 116 14.67 3.25 -11.24
CA ARG A 116 15.55 4.21 -11.93
C ARG A 116 14.82 5.52 -12.23
N GLN A 117 13.62 5.45 -12.81
CA GLN A 117 12.79 6.61 -13.10
C GLN A 117 12.44 7.38 -11.83
N ARG A 118 12.13 6.70 -10.72
CA ARG A 118 11.85 7.37 -9.45
C ARG A 118 13.04 8.19 -8.96
N ARG A 119 14.26 7.68 -9.10
CA ARG A 119 15.48 8.43 -8.78
C ARG A 119 15.73 9.58 -9.75
N GLU A 120 15.58 9.35 -11.05
CA GLU A 120 15.87 10.32 -12.10
C GLU A 120 14.90 11.52 -12.09
N TYR A 121 13.62 11.26 -11.87
CA TYR A 121 12.55 12.26 -11.89
C TYR A 121 12.13 12.72 -10.49
N ASP A 122 12.88 12.29 -9.47
CA ASP A 122 12.67 12.66 -8.07
C ASP A 122 11.24 12.34 -7.58
N ILE A 123 10.76 11.16 -7.96
CA ILE A 123 9.44 10.64 -7.62
C ILE A 123 9.57 9.80 -6.35
N GLY A 124 8.72 10.09 -5.37
CA GLY A 124 8.75 9.46 -4.06
C GLY A 124 8.64 10.53 -2.99
N TRP A 125 7.67 10.35 -2.09
CA TRP A 125 7.49 11.25 -0.97
C TRP A 125 8.66 11.16 0.00
N LYS A 126 9.25 12.30 0.33
CA LYS A 126 10.42 12.45 1.21
C LYS A 126 10.00 13.21 2.48
N PRO A 127 10.02 12.60 3.67
CA PRO A 127 9.62 13.26 4.92
C PRO A 127 10.39 14.55 5.21
N GLU A 128 11.61 14.67 4.71
CA GLU A 128 12.47 15.84 4.88
C GLU A 128 11.91 17.08 4.14
N ARG A 129 11.00 16.88 3.19
CA ARG A 129 10.31 17.95 2.46
C ARG A 129 9.08 18.48 3.17
N VAL A 130 8.67 17.87 4.28
CA VAL A 130 7.55 18.35 5.08
C VAL A 130 7.91 19.68 5.72
N PRO A 131 7.18 20.77 5.41
CA PRO A 131 7.42 22.06 6.04
C PRO A 131 7.26 21.99 7.55
N ARG A 132 8.21 22.58 8.28
CA ARG A 132 8.16 22.70 9.75
C ARG A 132 7.74 24.11 10.14
N ASN A 133 6.79 24.20 11.08
CA ASN A 133 6.27 25.49 11.52
C ASN A 133 7.25 26.32 12.35
N VAL A 134 8.23 25.69 13.02
CA VAL A 134 9.13 26.34 13.99
C VAL A 134 9.84 27.58 13.41
N GLY A 135 10.42 27.47 12.22
CA GLY A 135 11.14 28.59 11.61
C GLY A 135 10.22 29.71 11.13
N LEU A 136 9.03 29.39 10.66
CA LEU A 136 8.06 30.36 10.16
C LEU A 136 7.34 31.10 11.30
N ALA A 137 7.07 30.40 12.39
CA ALA A 137 6.54 30.97 13.61
C ALA A 137 7.44 32.06 14.20
N GLY A 138 8.75 31.82 14.26
CA GLY A 138 9.71 32.84 14.73
C GLY A 138 9.67 34.12 13.90
N LYS A 139 9.44 34.01 12.58
CA LYS A 139 9.27 35.19 11.70
C LYS A 139 8.00 35.99 11.98
N LEU A 140 6.99 35.34 12.53
CA LEU A 140 5.76 35.97 13.00
C LEU A 140 5.86 36.44 14.47
N GLY A 141 7.06 36.45 15.06
CA GLY A 141 7.29 36.85 16.45
C GLY A 141 6.78 35.84 17.49
N CYS A 142 6.63 34.57 17.11
CA CYS A 142 6.06 33.52 17.97
C CYS A 142 7.14 32.54 18.47
N ASP A 143 7.93 32.96 19.46
CA ASP A 143 9.07 32.19 19.98
C ASP A 143 8.69 30.94 20.79
N PHE A 144 7.43 30.86 21.26
CA PHE A 144 6.95 29.73 22.08
C PHE A 144 6.96 28.38 21.33
N LEU A 145 6.93 28.40 20.00
CA LEU A 145 6.80 27.20 19.16
C LEU A 145 8.06 26.34 19.06
N ALA A 146 9.19 26.79 19.61
CA ALA A 146 10.41 26.00 19.67
C ALA A 146 10.25 24.68 20.48
N LYS A 147 9.22 24.57 21.34
CA LYS A 147 9.03 23.43 22.23
C LYS A 147 8.14 22.32 21.67
N HIS A 148 7.03 22.68 21.01
CA HIS A 148 5.97 21.73 20.67
C HIS A 148 5.75 21.53 19.16
N GLY A 149 6.19 22.46 18.30
CA GLY A 149 6.11 22.35 16.84
C GLY A 149 4.71 22.44 16.23
N LEU A 150 3.65 22.38 17.03
CA LEU A 150 2.24 22.48 16.66
C LEU A 150 1.75 23.91 16.81
N CYS A 151 1.09 24.45 15.77
CA CYS A 151 0.55 25.81 15.82
C CYS A 151 -0.90 25.87 15.32
N CYS A 152 -1.69 26.65 16.03
CA CYS A 152 -3.06 26.99 15.70
C CYS A 152 -3.14 28.48 15.35
N LEU A 153 -4.29 28.91 14.82
CA LEU A 153 -4.57 30.32 14.58
C LEU A 153 -5.72 30.75 15.47
N ALA A 154 -5.60 31.91 16.11
CA ALA A 154 -6.72 32.57 16.76
C ALA A 154 -7.18 33.76 15.92
N PHE A 155 -8.48 33.85 15.68
CA PHE A 155 -9.12 34.93 14.95
C PHE A 155 -9.88 35.83 15.92
N ASP A 156 -9.47 37.10 15.98
CA ASP A 156 -10.18 38.13 16.71
C ASP A 156 -11.26 38.73 15.80
N GLU A 157 -12.52 38.47 16.12
CA GLU A 157 -13.65 38.91 15.30
C GLU A 157 -13.83 40.44 15.28
N GLU A 158 -13.57 41.10 16.40
CA GLU A 158 -13.78 42.54 16.55
C GLU A 158 -12.69 43.31 15.82
N ALA A 159 -11.43 42.93 16.03
CA ALA A 159 -10.29 43.54 15.36
C ALA A 159 -10.12 43.06 13.91
N ARG A 160 -10.75 41.94 13.55
CA ARG A 160 -10.52 41.17 12.32
C ARG A 160 -9.04 40.86 12.13
N THR A 161 -8.36 40.45 13.19
CA THR A 161 -6.93 40.11 13.14
C THR A 161 -6.72 38.62 13.38
N VAL A 162 -5.59 38.12 12.90
CA VAL A 162 -5.17 36.73 13.11
C VAL A 162 -3.84 36.72 13.84
N ARG A 163 -3.73 35.86 14.85
CA ARG A 163 -2.46 35.58 15.53
C ARG A 163 -2.20 34.08 15.55
N VAL A 164 -0.94 33.70 15.56
CA VAL A 164 -0.54 32.31 15.81
C VAL A 164 -0.59 32.05 17.31
N VAL A 165 -1.18 30.93 17.70
CA VAL A 165 -1.25 30.47 19.10
C VAL A 165 -0.71 29.04 19.21
N GLU A 166 -0.37 28.63 20.42
CA GLU A 166 0.10 27.28 20.70
C GLU A 166 -1.02 26.27 20.47
N GLY A 167 -0.73 25.24 19.67
CA GLY A 167 -1.71 24.20 19.38
C GLY A 167 -1.60 23.05 20.36
N MET A 168 -2.63 22.88 21.20
CA MET A 168 -2.77 21.70 22.06
C MET A 168 -3.46 20.56 21.33
N GLU A 169 -4.36 20.87 20.39
CA GLU A 169 -5.14 19.90 19.64
C GLU A 169 -4.61 19.76 18.19
N PRO A 170 -4.17 18.57 17.75
CA PRO A 170 -3.72 18.36 16.38
C PRO A 170 -4.75 18.68 15.30
N ALA A 171 -6.05 18.57 15.63
CA ALA A 171 -7.15 18.88 14.70
C ALA A 171 -7.28 20.39 14.40
N ALA A 172 -6.85 21.25 15.33
CA ALA A 172 -6.85 22.69 15.16
C ALA A 172 -5.54 23.21 14.52
N CYS A 173 -4.53 22.36 14.37
CA CYS A 173 -3.23 22.76 13.88
C CYS A 173 -3.24 23.04 12.37
N VAL A 174 -2.44 24.01 11.96
CA VAL A 174 -2.29 24.41 10.55
C VAL A 174 -0.81 24.45 10.20
N ASN A 175 -0.45 23.96 9.01
CA ASN A 175 0.89 24.15 8.47
C ASN A 175 1.04 25.58 7.91
N LEU A 176 1.92 26.39 8.51
CA LEU A 176 2.07 27.82 8.18
C LEU A 176 2.63 28.04 6.77
N GLU A 177 3.45 27.12 6.26
CA GLU A 177 3.99 27.24 4.90
C GLU A 177 2.88 26.99 3.86
N TYR A 178 2.10 25.92 4.06
CA TYR A 178 0.94 25.64 3.20
C TYR A 178 -0.08 26.77 3.25
N LEU A 179 -0.34 27.33 4.43
CA LEU A 179 -1.24 28.47 4.58
C LEU A 179 -0.73 29.70 3.84
N SER A 180 0.55 30.04 3.99
CA SER A 180 1.17 31.18 3.31
C SER A 180 1.09 31.06 1.79
N LEU A 181 1.38 29.88 1.25
CA LEU A 181 1.30 29.62 -0.18
C LEU A 181 -0.15 29.63 -0.67
N ALA A 182 -1.09 29.03 0.07
CA ALA A 182 -2.51 29.05 -0.27
C ALA A 182 -3.10 30.48 -0.26
N LEU A 183 -2.70 31.32 0.71
CA LEU A 183 -3.06 32.75 0.74
C LEU A 183 -2.54 33.49 -0.50
N GLN A 184 -1.29 33.27 -0.88
CA GLN A 184 -0.71 33.87 -2.10
C GLN A 184 -1.48 33.45 -3.36
N VAL A 185 -1.80 32.17 -3.51
CA VAL A 185 -2.55 31.67 -4.67
C VAL A 185 -3.94 32.31 -4.72
N ARG A 186 -4.68 32.32 -3.60
CA ARG A 186 -6.02 32.93 -3.55
C ARG A 186 -5.98 34.43 -3.82
N MET A 187 -5.01 35.14 -3.25
CA MET A 187 -4.87 36.59 -3.46
C MET A 187 -4.53 36.94 -4.91
N GLN A 188 -3.64 36.18 -5.56
CA GLN A 188 -3.17 36.50 -6.91
C GLN A 188 -4.06 35.93 -8.02
N ALA A 189 -4.58 34.72 -7.84
CA ALA A 189 -5.34 34.00 -8.86
C ALA A 189 -6.85 33.94 -8.59
N GLY A 190 -7.32 34.32 -7.40
CA GLY A 190 -8.74 34.30 -7.04
C GLY A 190 -9.34 32.90 -6.88
N ARG A 191 -8.51 31.87 -6.66
CA ARG A 191 -8.91 30.45 -6.55
C ARG A 191 -7.95 29.65 -5.68
N GLU A 192 -8.29 28.42 -5.33
CA GLU A 192 -7.34 27.46 -4.71
C GLU A 192 -6.18 27.03 -5.62
N PRO A 193 -5.08 26.52 -5.04
CA PRO A 193 -4.06 25.79 -5.80
C PRO A 193 -4.67 24.58 -6.51
N LEU A 194 -4.20 24.35 -7.74
CA LEU A 194 -4.56 23.18 -8.54
C LEU A 194 -3.30 22.51 -9.10
N PHE A 195 -3.37 21.20 -9.22
CA PHE A 195 -2.33 20.37 -9.83
C PHE A 195 -2.96 19.31 -10.74
N SER A 196 -2.33 19.00 -11.88
CA SER A 196 -2.65 17.83 -12.71
C SER A 196 -1.42 17.18 -13.35
N LEU A 197 -1.54 15.87 -13.60
CA LEU A 197 -0.67 15.09 -14.48
C LEU A 197 -1.40 14.83 -15.80
N ASP A 198 -0.96 15.54 -16.83
CA ASP A 198 -1.57 15.50 -18.16
C ASP A 198 -0.63 14.86 -19.18
N PRO A 199 -1.12 14.07 -20.15
CA PRO A 199 -0.27 13.57 -21.23
C PRO A 199 0.28 14.75 -22.05
N VAL A 200 1.57 14.72 -22.41
CA VAL A 200 2.20 15.74 -23.27
C VAL A 200 1.54 15.76 -24.65
N ASP A 201 1.29 14.57 -25.20
CA ASP A 201 0.54 14.39 -26.44
C ASP A 201 -0.43 13.22 -26.26
N PRO A 202 -1.76 13.48 -26.25
CA PRO A 202 -2.76 12.43 -26.10
C PRO A 202 -2.86 11.51 -27.32
N LYS A 203 -2.25 11.87 -28.46
CA LYS A 203 -2.24 11.06 -29.69
C LYS A 203 -1.06 10.10 -29.77
N MET A 204 -0.05 10.27 -28.92
CA MET A 204 1.13 9.39 -28.88
C MET A 204 0.81 8.06 -28.18
N ASP A 205 1.59 7.04 -28.49
CA ASP A 205 1.52 5.74 -27.81
C ASP A 205 1.71 5.95 -26.29
N PRO A 206 0.74 5.54 -25.44
CA PRO A 206 0.84 5.63 -23.99
C PRO A 206 2.12 5.02 -23.40
N LYS A 207 2.76 4.07 -24.10
CA LYS A 207 4.02 3.45 -23.66
C LYS A 207 5.25 4.34 -23.83
N THR A 208 5.17 5.37 -24.68
CA THR A 208 6.29 6.27 -25.01
C THR A 208 6.01 7.73 -24.64
N THR A 209 4.76 8.06 -24.36
CA THR A 209 4.37 9.42 -24.00
C THR A 209 4.84 9.78 -22.59
N MET A 210 5.12 11.07 -22.42
CA MET A 210 5.48 11.68 -21.15
C MET A 210 4.25 12.37 -20.58
N GLN A 211 4.22 12.59 -19.27
CA GLN A 211 3.23 13.40 -18.57
C GLN A 211 3.85 14.73 -18.16
N THR A 212 3.10 15.82 -18.27
CA THR A 212 3.46 17.15 -17.79
C THR A 212 2.86 17.38 -16.40
N LYS A 213 3.67 17.88 -15.47
CA LYS A 213 3.25 18.41 -14.18
C LYS A 213 2.68 19.81 -14.40
N ARG A 214 1.36 19.93 -14.44
CA ARG A 214 0.68 21.22 -14.60
C ARG A 214 0.29 21.75 -13.23
N PHE A 215 0.76 22.95 -12.91
CA PHE A 215 0.41 23.67 -11.69
C PHE A 215 -0.35 24.93 -12.05
N GLU A 216 -1.37 25.25 -11.27
CA GLU A 216 -2.09 26.52 -11.39
C GLU A 216 -2.14 27.20 -10.02
N PRO A 217 -1.38 28.31 -9.85
CA PRO A 217 -0.47 28.94 -10.80
C PRO A 217 0.86 28.17 -11.02
N GLU A 218 1.52 28.41 -12.16
CA GLU A 218 2.75 27.70 -12.58
C GLU A 218 3.89 27.82 -11.55
N TRP A 219 3.97 28.96 -10.84
CA TRP A 219 5.02 29.21 -9.86
C TRP A 219 4.96 28.28 -8.64
N LEU A 220 3.89 27.51 -8.44
CA LEU A 220 3.84 26.47 -7.42
C LEU A 220 4.85 25.33 -7.68
N MET A 221 5.32 25.18 -8.92
CA MET A 221 6.36 24.22 -9.26
C MET A 221 7.65 24.50 -8.47
N GLY A 222 8.10 23.51 -7.69
CA GLY A 222 9.28 23.62 -6.83
C GLY A 222 9.00 24.20 -5.44
N THR A 223 7.73 24.46 -5.10
CA THR A 223 7.31 24.80 -3.73
C THR A 223 6.92 23.54 -2.96
N SER A 224 6.90 23.59 -1.63
CA SER A 224 6.43 22.49 -0.79
C SER A 224 4.95 22.14 -1.04
N LEU A 225 4.13 23.15 -1.36
CA LEU A 225 2.72 22.99 -1.73
C LEU A 225 2.58 22.27 -3.09
N GLY A 226 3.35 22.66 -4.09
CA GLY A 226 3.38 21.97 -5.39
C GLY A 226 3.86 20.53 -5.25
N GLU A 227 4.90 20.31 -4.47
CA GLU A 227 5.48 18.99 -4.24
C GLU A 227 4.51 18.03 -3.56
N VAL A 228 3.80 18.45 -2.50
CA VAL A 228 2.82 17.57 -1.84
C VAL A 228 1.66 17.21 -2.76
N MET A 229 1.17 18.15 -3.58
CA MET A 229 0.12 17.85 -4.56
C MET A 229 0.57 16.83 -5.60
N PHE A 230 1.78 17.01 -6.14
CA PHE A 230 2.35 16.07 -7.11
C PHE A 230 2.55 14.69 -6.52
N GLN A 231 3.22 14.59 -5.38
CA GLN A 231 3.57 13.30 -4.77
C GLN A 231 2.32 12.55 -4.28
N ALA A 232 1.32 13.26 -3.75
CA ALA A 232 0.06 12.64 -3.34
C ALA A 232 -0.71 12.08 -4.54
N ASP A 233 -0.87 12.85 -5.62
CA ASP A 233 -1.55 12.38 -6.84
C ASP A 233 -0.80 11.21 -7.49
N TYR A 234 0.53 11.30 -7.63
CA TYR A 234 1.32 10.21 -8.17
C TYR A 234 1.18 8.93 -7.33
N HIS A 235 1.16 9.06 -6.00
CA HIS A 235 0.95 7.93 -5.10
C HIS A 235 -0.45 7.31 -5.24
N LEU A 236 -1.48 8.14 -5.46
CA LEU A 236 -2.83 7.67 -5.77
C LEU A 236 -2.82 6.82 -7.05
N LYS A 237 -2.10 7.22 -8.10
CA LYS A 237 -1.98 6.43 -9.35
C LYS A 237 -1.26 5.09 -9.13
N GLU A 238 -0.20 5.07 -8.34
CA GLU A 238 0.50 3.83 -8.00
C GLU A 238 -0.42 2.87 -7.23
N LEU A 239 -1.26 3.38 -6.33
CA LEU A 239 -2.25 2.57 -5.64
C LEU A 239 -3.37 2.11 -6.58
N SER A 240 -3.95 2.99 -7.40
CA SER A 240 -5.05 2.61 -8.30
C SER A 240 -4.62 1.61 -9.37
N MET A 241 -3.37 1.68 -9.83
CA MET A 241 -2.78 0.69 -10.72
C MET A 241 -2.21 -0.54 -10.02
N GLY A 242 -2.35 -0.68 -8.70
CA GLY A 242 -1.87 -1.85 -7.97
C GLY A 242 -0.35 -2.06 -8.06
N GLU A 243 0.40 -0.97 -8.24
CA GLU A 243 1.87 -0.93 -8.15
C GLU A 243 2.35 -1.00 -6.70
N ARG A 244 1.47 -0.57 -5.79
CA ARG A 244 1.68 -0.63 -4.35
C ARG A 244 0.61 -1.48 -3.70
N ARG A 245 0.99 -2.09 -2.59
CA ARG A 245 0.04 -2.75 -1.68
C ARG A 245 -0.96 -1.71 -1.16
N GLN A 246 -2.24 -2.08 -1.24
CA GLN A 246 -3.32 -1.23 -0.74
C GLN A 246 -3.15 -1.01 0.78
N PRO A 247 -3.25 0.25 1.26
CA PRO A 247 -3.12 0.57 2.67
C PRO A 247 -4.26 0.00 3.52
N VAL A 248 -5.38 -0.44 2.92
CA VAL A 248 -6.54 -1.01 3.63
C VAL A 248 -6.69 -2.48 3.25
N VAL A 249 -6.85 -3.34 4.25
CA VAL A 249 -7.02 -4.78 4.04
C VAL A 249 -8.33 -5.03 3.30
N GLY A 250 -8.28 -5.82 2.22
CA GLY A 250 -9.45 -6.14 1.39
C GLY A 250 -9.78 -5.08 0.34
N MET A 251 -9.23 -3.87 0.44
CA MET A 251 -9.33 -2.88 -0.64
C MET A 251 -8.55 -3.39 -1.86
N ARG A 252 -9.17 -3.28 -3.05
CA ARG A 252 -8.64 -3.74 -4.33
C ARG A 252 -8.20 -2.57 -5.17
N SER A 253 -7.19 -2.74 -6.03
CA SER A 253 -6.81 -1.70 -6.99
C SER A 253 -7.82 -1.61 -8.14
N CYS A 254 -7.82 -0.49 -8.87
CA CYS A 254 -8.65 -0.34 -10.07
C CYS A 254 -8.34 -1.42 -11.11
N LEU A 255 -7.08 -1.85 -11.25
CA LEU A 255 -6.72 -2.95 -12.16
C LEU A 255 -7.24 -4.31 -11.69
N ASP A 256 -7.23 -4.57 -10.38
CA ASP A 256 -7.82 -5.81 -9.86
C ASP A 256 -9.33 -5.83 -10.14
N LEU A 257 -10.01 -4.69 -9.98
CA LEU A 257 -11.44 -4.56 -10.29
C LEU A 257 -11.71 -4.71 -11.79
N ALA A 258 -10.86 -4.14 -12.65
CA ALA A 258 -10.98 -4.27 -14.10
C ALA A 258 -10.78 -5.71 -14.59
N GLY A 259 -9.93 -6.50 -13.91
CA GLY A 259 -9.68 -7.90 -14.24
C GLY A 259 -10.89 -8.81 -14.07
N ASP A 260 -11.73 -8.56 -13.06
CA ASP A 260 -12.97 -9.32 -12.85
C ASP A 260 -14.01 -9.05 -13.93
N ASP A 261 -14.02 -7.81 -14.42
CA ASP A 261 -14.97 -7.32 -15.41
C ASP A 261 -14.40 -7.39 -16.84
N ALA A 262 -13.42 -8.28 -17.07
CA ALA A 262 -12.78 -8.47 -18.37
C ALA A 262 -13.83 -8.78 -19.45
N GLY A 263 -14.08 -7.80 -20.33
CA GLY A 263 -15.09 -7.86 -21.40
C GLY A 263 -16.21 -6.82 -21.29
N ARG A 264 -16.46 -6.25 -20.11
CA ARG A 264 -17.53 -5.26 -19.90
C ARG A 264 -17.14 -3.84 -20.30
N PHE A 265 -15.90 -3.45 -20.06
CA PHE A 265 -15.43 -2.05 -20.19
C PHE A 265 -14.49 -1.79 -21.39
N GLY A 266 -14.49 -2.70 -22.38
CA GLY A 266 -13.61 -2.59 -23.55
C GLY A 266 -12.14 -2.83 -23.24
N ALA A 267 -11.31 -2.94 -24.29
CA ALA A 267 -9.89 -3.30 -24.18
C ALA A 267 -8.97 -2.14 -23.74
N GLY A 268 -9.51 -0.95 -23.53
CA GLY A 268 -8.74 0.21 -23.08
C GLY A 268 -9.66 1.37 -22.73
N TRP A 269 -9.45 1.96 -21.56
CA TRP A 269 -10.11 3.18 -21.12
C TRP A 269 -9.06 4.14 -20.59
N GLN A 270 -9.34 5.43 -20.72
CA GLN A 270 -8.53 6.52 -20.19
C GLN A 270 -9.39 7.36 -19.28
N ALA A 271 -8.89 7.63 -18.09
CA ALA A 271 -9.66 8.34 -17.10
C ALA A 271 -8.76 8.97 -16.04
N ARG A 272 -9.37 9.80 -15.21
CA ARG A 272 -8.73 10.66 -14.23
C ARG A 272 -9.25 10.38 -12.84
N GLU A 273 -8.35 10.40 -11.87
CA GLU A 273 -8.70 10.39 -10.45
C GLU A 273 -8.24 11.72 -9.84
N TRP A 274 -9.14 12.41 -9.15
CA TRP A 274 -8.89 13.72 -8.57
C TRP A 274 -9.07 13.66 -7.06
N PHE A 275 -8.09 14.17 -6.31
CA PHE A 275 -8.32 14.51 -4.92
C PHE A 275 -9.20 15.75 -4.82
N VAL A 276 -10.26 15.65 -4.02
CA VAL A 276 -11.25 16.71 -3.83
C VAL A 276 -11.60 16.91 -2.36
N VAL A 277 -12.07 18.10 -2.00
CA VAL A 277 -12.73 18.33 -0.71
C VAL A 277 -14.23 18.18 -0.89
N ARG A 278 -14.81 17.13 -0.30
CA ARG A 278 -16.27 16.87 -0.33
C ARG A 278 -17.04 17.65 0.72
N GLY A 279 -16.36 18.13 1.75
CA GLY A 279 -16.93 18.99 2.78
C GLY A 279 -15.84 19.72 3.53
N ALA A 280 -16.09 20.99 3.85
CA ALA A 280 -15.20 21.82 4.63
C ALA A 280 -16.01 22.64 5.62
N GLU A 281 -15.56 22.66 6.86
CA GLU A 281 -16.14 23.46 7.93
C GLU A 281 -14.99 24.15 8.67
N LEU A 282 -15.22 25.40 9.07
CA LEU A 282 -14.32 26.09 9.97
C LEU A 282 -15.08 26.42 11.25
N GLN A 283 -14.63 25.86 12.36
CA GLN A 283 -15.20 26.12 13.68
C GLN A 283 -14.34 27.16 14.38
N LEU A 284 -15.00 28.06 15.12
CA LEU A 284 -14.34 29.03 15.99
C LEU A 284 -14.58 28.61 17.44
N ALA A 285 -13.51 28.28 18.15
CA ALA A 285 -13.56 27.95 19.56
C ALA A 285 -13.78 29.20 20.43
N GLU A 286 -14.11 29.00 21.71
CA GLU A 286 -14.41 30.10 22.65
C GLU A 286 -13.23 31.07 22.86
N ASP A 287 -11.99 30.57 22.74
CA ASP A 287 -10.76 31.35 22.81
C ASP A 287 -10.37 32.02 21.48
N GLY A 288 -11.24 31.91 20.47
CA GLY A 288 -11.04 32.40 19.12
C GLY A 288 -10.19 31.47 18.24
N ALA A 289 -9.81 30.27 18.69
CA ALA A 289 -9.04 29.35 17.87
C ALA A 289 -9.85 28.85 16.65
N LEU A 290 -9.21 28.83 15.48
CA LEU A 290 -9.75 28.30 14.24
C LEU A 290 -9.47 26.80 14.14
N VAL A 291 -10.53 26.01 14.01
CA VAL A 291 -10.46 24.55 13.89
C VAL A 291 -10.97 24.12 12.50
N PRO A 292 -10.07 23.93 11.51
CA PRO A 292 -10.44 23.52 10.17
C PRO A 292 -10.75 22.03 10.09
N ARG A 293 -11.97 21.70 9.68
CA ARG A 293 -12.40 20.33 9.40
C ARG A 293 -12.60 20.14 7.90
N VAL A 294 -12.01 19.09 7.36
CA VAL A 294 -12.13 18.73 5.94
C VAL A 294 -12.52 17.27 5.81
N ARG A 295 -13.43 16.99 4.88
CA ARG A 295 -13.76 15.66 4.40
C ARG A 295 -13.21 15.52 3.00
N MET A 296 -12.05 14.86 2.90
CA MET A 296 -11.39 14.63 1.62
C MET A 296 -12.01 13.42 0.92
N GLY A 297 -11.80 13.32 -0.39
CA GLY A 297 -12.16 12.15 -1.17
C GLY A 297 -11.41 12.09 -2.48
N VAL A 298 -11.74 11.07 -3.26
CA VAL A 298 -11.29 10.90 -4.65
C VAL A 298 -12.52 10.87 -5.56
N GLU A 299 -12.40 11.54 -6.70
CA GLU A 299 -13.38 11.52 -7.78
C GLU A 299 -12.78 10.92 -9.03
N ALA A 300 -13.49 9.97 -9.65
CA ALA A 300 -13.14 9.46 -10.96
C ALA A 300 -13.85 10.28 -12.06
N ARG A 301 -13.15 10.62 -13.13
CA ARG A 301 -13.67 11.29 -14.34
C ARG A 301 -13.20 10.55 -15.58
N GLU A 302 -14.05 10.40 -16.58
CA GLU A 302 -13.65 9.77 -17.85
C GLU A 302 -13.04 10.84 -18.77
N LEU A 303 -12.05 10.47 -19.56
CA LEU A 303 -11.54 11.37 -20.60
C LEU A 303 -12.34 11.15 -21.88
N ALA A 304 -13.07 12.17 -22.31
CA ALA A 304 -13.81 12.17 -23.55
C ALA A 304 -13.13 13.10 -24.58
N PRO A 305 -13.15 12.77 -25.88
CA PRO A 305 -12.70 13.70 -26.92
C PRO A 305 -13.66 14.89 -27.01
N GLY A 306 -13.15 16.08 -26.71
CA GLY A 306 -13.78 17.37 -26.92
C GLY A 306 -13.14 18.15 -28.08
N PRO A 307 -13.66 19.35 -28.39
CA PRO A 307 -13.14 20.21 -29.47
C PRO A 307 -11.66 20.58 -29.29
N ASP A 308 -11.19 20.72 -28.05
CA ASP A 308 -9.82 21.14 -27.72
C ASP A 308 -8.90 19.98 -27.28
N GLY A 309 -9.33 18.73 -27.47
CA GLY A 309 -8.55 17.54 -27.12
C GLY A 309 -9.29 16.61 -26.17
N LEU A 310 -8.62 16.10 -25.13
CA LEU A 310 -9.26 15.26 -24.13
C LEU A 310 -9.80 16.14 -22.99
N GLU A 311 -11.11 16.06 -22.76
CA GLU A 311 -11.82 16.82 -21.73
C GLU A 311 -12.34 15.88 -20.64
N ASP A 312 -12.45 16.40 -19.41
CA ASP A 312 -13.06 15.68 -18.29
C ASP A 312 -14.56 15.56 -18.54
N ALA A 313 -15.02 14.36 -18.88
CA ALA A 313 -16.42 14.00 -18.74
C ALA A 313 -16.63 13.49 -17.31
N ALA A 314 -17.59 14.08 -16.59
CA ALA A 314 -18.04 13.49 -15.34
C ALA A 314 -18.41 12.04 -15.62
N LEU A 315 -17.83 11.10 -14.88
CA LEU A 315 -18.32 9.72 -14.88
C LEU A 315 -19.76 9.81 -14.41
N ALA A 316 -20.69 9.73 -15.35
CA ALA A 316 -22.10 9.91 -15.06
C ALA A 316 -22.45 9.03 -13.88
N ALA A 317 -23.32 9.50 -12.97
CA ALA A 317 -23.80 8.73 -11.83
C ALA A 317 -24.38 7.35 -12.21
N GLN A 318 -24.59 7.10 -13.51
CA GLN A 318 -25.02 5.85 -14.12
C GLN A 318 -23.90 4.79 -14.31
N ARG A 319 -22.60 5.16 -14.26
CA ARG A 319 -21.46 4.23 -14.41
C ARG A 319 -20.73 3.95 -13.09
N LEU A 320 -21.48 3.82 -11.99
CA LEU A 320 -20.93 3.47 -10.67
C LEU A 320 -20.24 2.09 -10.65
N ASP A 321 -20.55 1.23 -11.62
CA ASP A 321 -19.92 -0.06 -11.83
C ASP A 321 -18.53 0.03 -12.47
N HIS A 322 -18.13 1.19 -13.01
CA HIS A 322 -16.81 1.37 -13.61
C HIS A 322 -15.69 1.13 -12.58
N PRO A 323 -14.63 0.37 -12.90
CA PRO A 323 -13.55 0.05 -11.96
C PRO A 323 -12.95 1.26 -11.24
N LEU A 324 -12.74 2.38 -11.95
CA LEU A 324 -12.27 3.63 -11.33
C LEU A 324 -13.29 4.27 -10.40
N ALA A 325 -14.57 4.28 -10.76
CA ALA A 325 -15.60 4.86 -9.90
C ALA A 325 -15.73 4.06 -8.59
N ARG A 326 -15.67 2.72 -8.69
CA ARG A 326 -15.63 1.80 -7.55
C ARG A 326 -14.39 2.04 -6.68
N TYR A 327 -13.21 2.11 -7.30
CA TYR A 327 -11.96 2.38 -6.59
C TYR A 327 -11.97 3.75 -5.89
N ALA A 328 -12.35 4.82 -6.59
CA ALA A 328 -12.47 6.17 -6.02
C ALA A 328 -13.50 6.23 -4.87
N GLY A 329 -14.60 5.48 -4.99
CA GLY A 329 -15.59 5.31 -3.92
C GLY A 329 -15.01 4.65 -2.67
N GLU A 330 -14.33 3.51 -2.83
CA GLU A 330 -13.65 2.80 -1.74
C GLU A 330 -12.53 3.64 -1.13
N PHE A 331 -11.71 4.31 -1.95
CA PHE A 331 -10.66 5.20 -1.49
C PHE A 331 -11.25 6.34 -0.66
N THR A 332 -12.34 6.95 -1.12
CA THR A 332 -13.02 8.01 -0.37
C THR A 332 -13.54 7.51 0.96
N ARG A 333 -14.21 6.35 0.98
CA ARG A 333 -14.73 5.73 2.20
C ARG A 333 -13.64 5.49 3.24
N HIS A 334 -12.42 5.18 2.79
CA HIS A 334 -11.29 4.90 3.64
C HIS A 334 -10.26 6.03 3.73
N PHE A 335 -10.58 7.23 3.25
CA PHE A 335 -9.59 8.30 3.07
C PHE A 335 -8.79 8.58 4.34
N ASP A 336 -9.44 8.71 5.50
CA ASP A 336 -8.74 9.04 6.75
C ASP A 336 -7.76 7.95 7.18
N LEU A 337 -8.14 6.68 7.08
CA LEU A 337 -7.23 5.57 7.37
C LEU A 337 -6.05 5.53 6.39
N ILE A 338 -6.30 5.85 5.11
CA ILE A 338 -5.26 5.93 4.09
C ILE A 338 -4.32 7.10 4.40
N ALA A 339 -4.84 8.26 4.79
CA ALA A 339 -4.06 9.41 5.19
C ALA A 339 -3.16 9.08 6.38
N GLU A 340 -3.65 8.36 7.41
CA GLU A 340 -2.80 7.93 8.52
C GLU A 340 -1.67 6.98 8.09
N ARG A 341 -1.92 6.11 7.11
CA ARG A 341 -0.93 5.11 6.64
C ARG A 341 -0.01 5.62 5.54
N ARG A 342 -0.35 6.74 4.90
CA ARG A 342 0.38 7.31 3.76
C ARG A 342 0.59 8.81 3.98
N SER A 343 1.80 9.16 4.41
CA SER A 343 2.17 10.53 4.79
C SER A 343 1.91 11.56 3.69
N ALA A 344 2.13 11.26 2.41
CA ALA A 344 1.81 12.18 1.31
C ALA A 344 0.32 12.56 1.29
N VAL A 345 -0.57 11.58 1.49
CA VAL A 345 -2.02 11.79 1.55
C VAL A 345 -2.41 12.55 2.83
N ARG A 346 -1.75 12.27 3.96
CA ARG A 346 -1.87 13.07 5.20
C ARG A 346 -1.55 14.53 4.96
N HIS A 347 -0.41 14.82 4.34
CA HIS A 347 0.02 16.20 4.10
C HIS A 347 -0.85 16.91 3.06
N LEU A 348 -1.43 16.17 2.11
CA LEU A 348 -2.47 16.72 1.23
C LEU A 348 -3.73 17.13 2.02
N ARG A 349 -4.14 16.36 3.04
CA ARG A 349 -5.23 16.74 3.96
C ARG A 349 -4.88 18.00 4.75
N GLU A 350 -3.64 18.13 5.24
CA GLU A 350 -3.17 19.34 5.93
C GLU A 350 -3.13 20.57 5.00
N LEU A 351 -2.75 20.38 3.73
CA LEU A 351 -2.84 21.42 2.72
C LEU A 351 -4.29 21.85 2.49
N ALA A 352 -5.23 20.91 2.44
CA ALA A 352 -6.65 21.24 2.31
C ALA A 352 -7.16 22.06 3.51
N ARG A 353 -6.79 21.70 4.75
CA ARG A 353 -7.09 22.49 5.95
C ARG A 353 -6.54 23.91 5.84
N ALA A 354 -5.27 24.06 5.47
CA ALA A 354 -4.66 25.36 5.27
C ALA A 354 -5.35 26.20 4.18
N SER A 355 -5.82 25.55 3.11
CA SER A 355 -6.56 26.19 2.01
C SER A 355 -7.96 26.67 2.43
N VAL A 356 -8.63 25.92 3.31
CA VAL A 356 -9.92 26.31 3.92
C VAL A 356 -9.75 27.53 4.83
N VAL A 357 -8.71 27.52 5.67
CA VAL A 357 -8.36 28.67 6.52
C VAL A 357 -8.03 29.89 5.65
N ALA A 358 -7.21 29.73 4.61
CA ALA A 358 -6.88 30.82 3.68
C ALA A 358 -8.14 31.42 3.03
N LYS A 359 -9.09 30.57 2.62
CA LYS A 359 -10.38 31.02 2.07
C LYS A 359 -11.14 31.87 3.08
N PHE A 360 -11.33 31.36 4.30
CA PHE A 360 -12.06 32.07 5.35
C PHE A 360 -11.42 33.42 5.71
N LEU A 361 -10.10 33.47 5.84
CA LEU A 361 -9.40 34.72 6.22
C LEU A 361 -9.59 35.81 5.17
N LEU A 362 -9.54 35.46 3.88
CA LEU A 362 -9.77 36.42 2.79
C LEU A 362 -11.24 36.83 2.70
N GLU A 363 -12.19 35.88 2.80
CA GLU A 363 -13.63 36.16 2.70
C GLU A 363 -14.18 36.94 3.91
N SER A 364 -13.63 36.72 5.10
CA SER A 364 -13.99 37.48 6.31
C SER A 364 -13.40 38.90 6.34
N GLY A 365 -12.50 39.23 5.40
CA GLY A 365 -11.77 40.49 5.40
C GLY A 365 -10.82 40.63 6.58
N ALA A 366 -10.16 39.53 6.97
CA ALA A 366 -9.13 39.55 7.99
C ALA A 366 -7.96 40.46 7.56
N ARG A 367 -7.48 41.28 8.49
CA ARG A 367 -6.33 42.15 8.30
C ARG A 367 -5.06 41.33 8.46
N LEU A 368 -4.53 40.85 7.33
CA LEU A 368 -3.29 40.09 7.28
C LEU A 368 -2.12 41.00 6.93
N GLU A 369 -1.05 40.90 7.71
CA GLU A 369 0.22 41.57 7.39
C GLU A 369 0.91 40.93 6.18
N GLU A 370 1.74 41.70 5.50
CA GLU A 370 2.52 41.25 4.33
C GLU A 370 3.39 40.02 4.65
N ALA A 371 3.83 39.88 5.91
CA ALA A 371 4.61 38.74 6.37
C ALA A 371 3.92 37.40 6.07
N TRP A 372 2.60 37.29 6.22
CA TRP A 372 1.82 36.08 5.94
C TRP A 372 1.94 35.59 4.50
N PHE A 373 2.12 36.51 3.55
CA PHE A 373 2.27 36.21 2.13
C PHE A 373 3.74 35.95 1.74
N ARG A 374 4.71 36.20 2.63
CA ARG A 374 6.15 36.06 2.34
C ARG A 374 6.85 34.93 3.08
N LEU A 375 6.19 34.31 4.07
CA LEU A 375 6.76 33.25 4.91
C LEU A 375 7.51 32.18 4.10
N ALA A 376 6.89 31.69 3.02
CA ALA A 376 7.45 30.61 2.20
C ALA A 376 8.59 31.06 1.25
N ARG A 377 8.65 32.33 0.82
CA ARG A 377 9.64 32.78 -0.19
C ARG A 377 11.03 33.01 0.40
N GLU A 378 11.09 33.44 1.65
CA GLU A 378 12.33 33.88 2.28
C GLU A 378 13.23 32.73 2.74
N GLY A 379 12.68 31.53 2.95
CA GLY A 379 13.45 30.35 3.37
C GLY A 379 14.45 29.87 2.31
N GLY A 380 14.19 30.13 1.03
CA GLY A 380 15.05 29.67 -0.08
C GLY A 380 16.12 30.66 -0.53
N ALA A 381 16.02 31.94 -0.18
CA ALA A 381 16.86 33.00 -0.74
C ALA A 381 17.95 33.53 0.20
N ALA A 382 17.83 33.32 1.52
CA ALA A 382 18.73 33.94 2.51
C ALA A 382 20.09 33.23 2.66
N GLY A 383 20.28 32.06 2.04
CA GLY A 383 21.53 31.29 2.08
C GLY A 383 22.42 31.49 0.85
N GLY A 384 22.93 32.70 0.63
CA GLY A 384 24.07 32.97 -0.25
C GLY A 384 23.73 33.44 -1.67
N GLN A 385 24.06 34.71 -1.94
CA GLN A 385 24.24 35.29 -3.28
C GLN A 385 25.40 34.65 -4.10
N GLY A 386 25.82 33.43 -3.74
CA GLY A 386 26.81 32.64 -4.45
C GLY A 386 26.18 31.69 -5.48
N GLY A 387 25.51 32.25 -6.50
CA GLY A 387 25.45 31.74 -7.88
C GLY A 387 25.05 30.29 -8.25
N GLY A 388 24.71 29.35 -7.34
CA GLY A 388 24.56 27.94 -7.78
C GLY A 388 23.64 26.98 -7.01
N GLY A 389 22.94 27.38 -5.94
CA GLY A 389 22.36 26.41 -4.99
C GLY A 389 20.86 26.05 -5.11
N ALA A 390 20.00 26.93 -5.64
CA ALA A 390 18.54 26.72 -5.62
C ALA A 390 17.99 25.92 -6.82
N ALA A 391 18.85 25.46 -7.73
CA ALA A 391 18.47 24.61 -8.86
C ALA A 391 18.01 23.19 -8.43
N GLY A 392 18.19 22.80 -7.16
CA GLY A 392 17.98 21.43 -6.70
C GLY A 392 16.53 20.99 -6.45
N LEU A 393 15.56 21.92 -6.35
CA LEU A 393 14.15 21.59 -6.06
C LEU A 393 13.23 21.70 -7.28
N ARG A 394 13.71 22.25 -8.40
CA ARG A 394 12.96 22.21 -9.65
C ARG A 394 13.18 20.85 -10.30
N GLY A 395 12.39 19.87 -9.87
CA GLY A 395 12.25 18.62 -10.59
C GLY A 395 11.82 18.86 -12.04
N PRO A 396 12.06 17.91 -12.95
CA PRO A 396 11.65 18.04 -14.33
C PRO A 396 10.13 18.27 -14.43
N ALA A 397 9.73 19.21 -15.30
CA ALA A 397 8.33 19.54 -15.57
C ALA A 397 7.58 18.39 -16.23
N THR A 398 8.31 17.46 -16.86
CA THR A 398 7.77 16.24 -17.45
C THR A 398 8.32 15.00 -16.76
N ILE A 399 7.50 13.96 -16.69
CA ILE A 399 7.85 12.65 -16.15
C ILE A 399 7.40 11.56 -17.11
N PRO A 400 7.97 10.36 -17.07
CA PRO A 400 7.43 9.23 -17.80
C PRO A 400 6.00 8.95 -17.35
N GLN A 401 5.11 8.64 -18.27
CA GLN A 401 3.77 8.20 -17.91
C GLN A 401 3.87 6.99 -16.97
N LEU A 402 3.09 6.99 -15.90
CA LEU A 402 2.94 5.79 -15.10
C LEU A 402 2.00 4.84 -15.85
N TRP A 403 2.54 3.73 -16.34
CA TRP A 403 1.79 2.65 -16.93
C TRP A 403 2.07 1.35 -16.16
N ASN A 404 1.02 0.54 -16.02
CA ASN A 404 1.15 -0.84 -15.58
C ASN A 404 0.71 -1.75 -16.73
N GLU A 405 1.65 -2.54 -17.26
CA GLU A 405 1.34 -3.54 -18.26
C GLU A 405 1.13 -4.88 -17.55
N ARG A 406 -0.13 -5.24 -17.29
CA ARG A 406 -0.47 -6.57 -16.80
C ARG A 406 -0.79 -7.46 -17.99
N SER A 407 0.04 -8.48 -18.24
CA SER A 407 -0.34 -9.56 -19.14
C SER A 407 -1.03 -10.67 -18.38
N CYS A 408 -2.32 -10.86 -18.63
CA CYS A 408 -3.02 -12.07 -18.23
C CYS A 408 -2.89 -13.11 -19.34
N SER A 409 -2.44 -14.32 -19.02
CA SER A 409 -2.45 -15.45 -19.94
C SER A 409 -3.32 -16.56 -19.37
N GLN A 410 -4.27 -17.04 -20.18
CA GLN A 410 -5.12 -18.16 -19.82
C GLN A 410 -4.77 -19.36 -20.71
N VAL A 411 -4.44 -20.49 -20.09
CA VAL A 411 -4.21 -21.75 -20.79
C VAL A 411 -5.42 -22.64 -20.57
N CYS A 412 -6.15 -22.96 -21.64
CA CYS A 412 -7.31 -23.84 -21.59
C CYS A 412 -6.96 -25.20 -22.17
N VAL A 413 -7.26 -26.28 -21.45
CA VAL A 413 -7.15 -27.65 -21.95
C VAL A 413 -8.57 -28.21 -22.08
N ARG A 414 -8.91 -28.74 -23.25
CA ARG A 414 -10.19 -29.42 -23.51
C ARG A 414 -9.93 -30.64 -24.38
N ASP A 415 -10.45 -31.80 -23.95
CA ASP A 415 -10.37 -33.08 -24.67
C ASP A 415 -8.94 -33.46 -25.09
N GLY A 416 -7.98 -33.31 -24.16
CA GLY A 416 -6.57 -33.58 -24.44
C GLY A 416 -5.94 -32.63 -25.45
N GLN A 417 -6.54 -31.45 -25.67
CA GLN A 417 -6.01 -30.40 -26.53
C GLN A 417 -5.87 -29.07 -25.78
N ILE A 418 -4.70 -28.45 -25.88
CA ILE A 418 -4.50 -27.05 -25.47
C ILE A 418 -5.18 -26.16 -26.51
N LEU A 419 -6.30 -25.54 -26.12
CA LEU A 419 -7.02 -24.57 -26.94
C LEU A 419 -6.39 -23.18 -26.80
N ASN A 420 -6.35 -22.42 -27.90
CA ASN A 420 -5.96 -21.01 -27.93
C ASN A 420 -4.57 -20.68 -27.35
N SER A 421 -3.56 -21.52 -27.59
CA SER A 421 -2.17 -21.19 -27.23
C SER A 421 -1.59 -19.96 -27.96
N GLY A 422 -2.31 -19.41 -28.96
CA GLY A 422 -1.81 -18.36 -29.85
C GLY A 422 -2.64 -17.07 -29.94
N THR A 423 -3.80 -16.92 -29.27
CA THR A 423 -4.73 -15.82 -29.61
C THR A 423 -5.28 -15.02 -28.44
N ILE A 424 -4.82 -15.19 -27.20
CA ILE A 424 -5.37 -14.42 -26.08
C ILE A 424 -4.25 -13.74 -25.30
N SER A 425 -3.84 -12.58 -25.79
CA SER A 425 -3.13 -11.59 -24.98
C SER A 425 -3.39 -10.20 -25.59
N GLY A 426 -4.63 -9.73 -25.47
CA GLY A 426 -4.85 -8.30 -25.56
C GLY A 426 -4.13 -7.67 -24.37
N THR A 427 -2.99 -7.03 -24.61
CA THR A 427 -2.37 -6.17 -23.59
C THR A 427 -3.29 -4.97 -23.44
N SER A 428 -4.19 -5.00 -22.45
CA SER A 428 -5.01 -3.84 -22.15
C SER A 428 -4.12 -2.79 -21.49
N VAL A 429 -3.95 -1.67 -22.17
CA VAL A 429 -3.23 -0.51 -21.64
C VAL A 429 -4.28 0.40 -21.03
N HIS A 430 -4.25 0.53 -19.70
CA HIS A 430 -5.10 1.47 -18.98
C HIS A 430 -4.26 2.67 -18.57
N GLY A 431 -4.76 3.87 -18.84
CA GLY A 431 -4.14 5.13 -18.43
C GLY A 431 -4.94 5.79 -17.32
N VAL A 432 -4.32 6.00 -16.16
CA VAL A 432 -4.91 6.77 -15.06
C VAL A 432 -4.16 8.10 -14.93
N TYR A 433 -4.87 9.19 -15.15
CA TYR A 433 -4.40 10.56 -15.04
C TYR A 433 -5.07 11.26 -13.84
N GLY A 434 -4.92 12.56 -13.71
CA GLY A 434 -5.72 13.36 -12.78
C GLY A 434 -4.85 14.31 -11.97
N GLY A 435 -5.24 14.57 -10.73
CA GLY A 435 -4.57 15.61 -9.96
C GLY A 435 -5.21 15.94 -8.63
N VAL A 436 -4.96 17.17 -8.19
CA VAL A 436 -5.55 17.75 -6.98
C VAL A 436 -6.40 18.95 -7.38
N GLN A 437 -7.70 18.87 -7.07
CA GLN A 437 -8.65 19.96 -7.25
C GLN A 437 -9.52 20.04 -6.00
N LEU A 438 -9.15 20.94 -5.07
CA LEU A 438 -9.83 21.02 -3.78
C LEU A 438 -11.31 21.43 -3.89
N SER A 439 -11.71 22.12 -4.97
CA SER A 439 -13.10 22.53 -5.26
C SER A 439 -13.73 23.36 -4.14
N LEU A 440 -12.92 24.19 -3.48
CA LEU A 440 -13.38 24.96 -2.32
C LEU A 440 -14.36 26.06 -2.72
N GLU A 441 -14.34 26.54 -3.97
CA GLU A 441 -15.29 27.55 -4.48
C GLU A 441 -16.75 27.12 -4.40
N GLN A 442 -17.02 25.81 -4.44
CA GLN A 442 -18.37 25.26 -4.31
C GLN A 442 -18.85 25.20 -2.86
N LEU A 443 -17.94 25.34 -1.89
CA LEU A 443 -18.21 25.22 -0.46
C LEU A 443 -18.31 26.61 0.17
N ASN A 444 -19.39 26.86 0.91
CA ASN A 444 -19.57 28.09 1.65
C ASN A 444 -18.88 27.99 3.03
N VAL A 445 -17.58 28.28 3.06
CA VAL A 445 -16.76 28.25 4.29
C VAL A 445 -17.05 29.45 5.19
N SER A 446 -17.60 30.55 4.64
CA SER A 446 -17.93 31.77 5.38
C SER A 446 -19.05 31.61 6.41
N LYS A 447 -19.88 30.55 6.32
CA LYS A 447 -20.92 30.27 7.32
C LYS A 447 -20.28 29.70 8.59
N LYS A 448 -20.01 30.58 9.56
CA LYS A 448 -19.61 30.18 10.91
C LYS A 448 -20.65 29.24 11.50
N THR A 449 -20.24 28.04 11.87
CA THR A 449 -21.07 27.15 12.67
C THR A 449 -20.59 27.28 14.11
N LEU A 450 -21.28 28.08 14.90
CA LEU A 450 -21.12 28.10 16.35
C LEU A 450 -21.70 26.78 16.88
N GLN A 451 -20.87 25.75 17.06
CA GLN A 451 -21.28 24.58 17.82
C GLN A 451 -20.59 24.59 19.19
N PRO A 452 -21.33 24.42 20.29
CA PRO A 452 -20.71 23.98 21.53
C PRO A 452 -20.02 22.63 21.27
N LEU A 453 -18.81 22.42 21.80
CA LEU A 453 -17.95 21.25 21.58
C LEU A 453 -18.57 19.94 22.15
N GLY A 454 -19.71 19.51 21.61
CA GLY A 454 -20.33 18.21 21.87
C GLY A 454 -19.81 17.16 20.89
N ILE A 455 -19.15 16.12 21.41
CA ILE A 455 -18.58 15.02 20.61
C ILE A 455 -19.73 14.19 19.99
N PRO A 456 -19.77 13.95 18.66
CA PRO A 456 -20.79 13.12 18.01
C PRO A 456 -20.60 11.61 18.27
N SER A 457 -21.69 10.91 18.60
CA SER A 457 -21.70 9.59 19.27
C SER A 457 -21.51 8.33 18.38
N TRP A 458 -20.91 8.42 17.19
CA TRP A 458 -20.94 7.33 16.18
C TRP A 458 -19.58 6.73 15.78
N PHE A 459 -18.55 6.80 16.63
CA PHE A 459 -17.29 6.07 16.40
C PHE A 459 -17.21 4.76 17.22
N PRO A 460 -16.68 3.66 16.64
CA PRO A 460 -16.41 2.44 17.39
C PRO A 460 -15.40 2.72 18.52
N LYS A 461 -15.74 2.29 19.74
CA LYS A 461 -14.90 2.45 20.93
C LYS A 461 -13.71 1.48 20.86
N GLY A 462 -12.61 1.93 20.27
CA GLY A 462 -11.28 1.42 20.61
C GLY A 462 -10.92 1.79 22.05
N VAL A 463 -9.81 1.27 22.58
CA VAL A 463 -9.27 1.65 23.88
C VAL A 463 -9.23 3.18 23.96
N ASP A 464 -10.06 3.72 24.84
CA ASP A 464 -10.23 5.14 25.06
C ASP A 464 -8.96 5.68 25.74
N LEU A 465 -8.07 6.27 24.95
CA LEU A 465 -7.02 7.15 25.45
C LEU A 465 -7.58 8.58 25.57
N SER A 466 -8.70 8.76 26.27
CA SER A 466 -9.19 10.10 26.62
C SER A 466 -8.16 10.75 27.54
N LEU A 467 -7.28 11.55 26.93
CA LEU A 467 -6.28 12.38 27.60
C LEU A 467 -6.94 13.56 28.33
N ASP A 468 -8.24 13.75 28.17
CA ASP A 468 -9.06 14.82 28.77
C ASP A 468 -9.17 14.67 30.30
N THR A 469 -8.93 13.46 30.81
CA THR A 469 -8.85 13.18 32.25
C THR A 469 -7.44 13.34 32.83
N PHE A 470 -6.42 13.53 31.99
CA PHE A 470 -5.05 13.80 32.42
C PHE A 470 -4.85 15.28 32.72
N ASN A 471 -5.10 15.66 33.97
CA ASN A 471 -4.85 17.00 34.46
C ASN A 471 -3.33 17.26 34.62
N LEU A 472 -2.70 17.87 33.61
CA LEU A 472 -1.30 18.33 33.67
C LEU A 472 -1.11 19.68 34.39
N SER A 473 -2.17 20.28 34.94
CA SER A 473 -2.08 21.63 35.56
C SER A 473 -1.36 21.65 36.92
N ALA A 474 -1.07 20.48 37.50
CA ALA A 474 -0.20 20.36 38.66
C ALA A 474 1.05 19.56 38.28
N PRO A 475 2.27 20.16 38.28
CA PRO A 475 3.48 19.37 38.20
C PRO A 475 3.49 18.46 39.43
N THR A 476 3.20 17.19 39.25
CA THR A 476 3.40 16.19 40.30
C THR A 476 4.91 16.04 40.42
N GLY A 477 5.50 16.86 41.29
CA GLY A 477 6.90 16.77 41.63
C GLY A 477 7.16 15.39 42.19
N ALA A 478 7.73 14.51 41.35
CA ALA A 478 8.31 13.26 41.79
C ALA A 478 9.53 13.57 42.67
N ALA A 479 9.26 13.93 43.93
CA ALA A 479 10.21 14.00 45.02
C ALA A 479 10.63 12.57 45.35
N GLY A 480 11.61 12.08 44.59
CA GLY A 480 12.10 10.71 44.69
C GLY A 480 13.21 10.44 43.68
N ARG A 481 14.26 11.27 43.70
CA ARG A 481 15.53 10.97 43.02
C ARG A 481 16.25 9.82 43.76
N GLY A 482 15.81 8.59 43.49
CA GLY A 482 16.71 7.43 43.52
C GLY A 482 17.58 7.43 42.25
N PRO A 483 18.75 6.77 42.27
CA PRO A 483 19.65 6.68 41.12
C PRO A 483 18.93 5.95 39.97
N ARG A 484 18.40 6.72 39.01
CA ARG A 484 17.64 6.18 37.87
C ARG A 484 18.58 5.47 36.91
N GLY A 485 18.49 4.14 36.86
CA GLY A 485 18.90 3.39 35.68
C GLY A 485 18.04 3.86 34.50
N HIS A 486 18.68 4.43 33.49
CA HIS A 486 18.01 4.82 32.26
C HIS A 486 17.42 3.56 31.61
N VAL A 487 16.10 3.50 31.44
CA VAL A 487 15.49 2.49 30.57
C VAL A 487 16.02 2.76 29.16
N PRO A 488 16.64 1.77 28.49
CA PRO A 488 17.11 1.95 27.13
C PRO A 488 15.95 2.37 26.23
N CYS A 489 16.17 3.32 25.33
CA CYS A 489 15.22 3.70 24.27
C CYS A 489 15.74 3.25 22.91
N GLY A 490 14.89 3.31 21.89
CA GLY A 490 15.29 3.09 20.51
C GLY A 490 15.75 1.66 20.21
N ALA A 491 16.74 1.49 19.33
CA ALA A 491 17.28 0.18 18.98
C ALA A 491 17.92 -0.56 20.18
N ALA A 492 18.41 0.18 21.18
CA ALA A 492 18.98 -0.41 22.40
C ALA A 492 17.91 -1.13 23.24
N PHE A 493 16.67 -0.61 23.27
CA PHE A 493 15.53 -1.29 23.90
C PHE A 493 15.22 -2.60 23.19
N TRP A 494 15.09 -2.57 21.86
CA TRP A 494 14.76 -3.74 21.06
C TRP A 494 15.83 -4.83 21.14
N SER A 495 17.10 -4.44 21.03
CA SER A 495 18.22 -5.36 21.21
C SER A 495 18.22 -5.99 22.61
N GLY A 496 17.79 -5.23 23.61
CA GLY A 496 17.58 -5.71 24.98
C GLY A 496 16.50 -6.79 25.07
N ILE A 497 15.38 -6.64 24.37
CA ILE A 497 14.33 -7.66 24.35
C ILE A 497 14.76 -8.91 23.57
N ASP A 498 15.47 -8.73 22.45
CA ASP A 498 15.76 -9.83 21.54
C ASP A 498 17.01 -10.64 21.93
N VAL A 499 17.97 -10.04 22.65
CA VAL A 499 19.33 -10.61 22.84
C VAL A 499 19.80 -10.59 24.28
N CYS A 500 19.03 -10.10 25.26
CA CYS A 500 19.57 -9.89 26.61
C CYS A 500 19.37 -11.09 27.55
N PRO A 501 20.42 -11.88 27.86
CA PRO A 501 20.35 -12.94 28.87
C PRO A 501 20.21 -12.42 30.31
N GLN A 502 20.07 -11.10 30.51
CA GLN A 502 19.89 -10.47 31.83
C GLN A 502 18.41 -10.25 32.17
N LEU A 503 17.54 -10.15 31.15
CA LEU A 503 16.10 -10.33 31.32
C LEU A 503 15.89 -11.85 31.38
N GLN A 504 16.01 -12.46 32.56
CA GLN A 504 15.63 -13.86 32.76
C GLN A 504 14.31 -13.93 33.53
N GLY A 505 13.48 -14.90 33.19
CA GLY A 505 12.26 -15.22 33.94
C GLY A 505 11.03 -14.44 33.46
N GLU A 506 10.19 -14.00 34.40
CA GLU A 506 8.86 -13.46 34.07
C GLU A 506 8.90 -12.15 33.28
N ALA A 507 9.94 -11.32 33.46
CA ALA A 507 10.07 -10.05 32.75
C ALA A 507 10.37 -10.25 31.26
N GLU A 508 11.24 -11.20 30.92
CA GLU A 508 11.58 -11.56 29.54
C GLU A 508 10.33 -12.03 28.79
N ARG A 509 9.59 -12.96 29.40
CA ARG A 509 8.35 -13.49 28.84
C ARG A 509 7.31 -12.39 28.65
N PHE A 510 7.13 -11.52 29.65
CA PHE A 510 6.18 -10.41 29.57
C PHE A 510 6.50 -9.45 28.41
N PHE A 511 7.76 -9.00 28.29
CA PHE A 511 8.14 -8.07 27.22
C PHE A 511 8.17 -8.75 25.84
N GLY A 512 8.51 -10.04 25.77
CA GLY A 512 8.42 -10.81 24.53
C GLY A 512 6.98 -10.99 24.04
N GLU A 513 6.02 -11.17 24.95
CA GLU A 513 4.59 -11.22 24.64
C GLU A 513 4.07 -9.83 24.23
N LEU A 514 4.37 -8.79 25.01
CA LEU A 514 3.92 -7.41 24.75
C LEU A 514 4.50 -6.83 23.45
N PHE A 515 5.77 -7.10 23.17
CA PHE A 515 6.49 -6.59 22.01
C PHE A 515 6.87 -7.70 21.05
N ASN A 516 5.91 -8.56 20.74
CA ASN A 516 6.10 -9.65 19.79
C ASN A 516 6.63 -9.09 18.45
N PRO A 517 7.77 -9.60 17.94
CA PRO A 517 8.43 -9.09 16.73
C PRO A 517 7.55 -8.99 15.47
N HIS A 518 6.44 -9.71 15.42
CA HIS A 518 5.55 -9.72 14.25
C HIS A 518 4.26 -8.95 14.43
N LEU A 519 3.92 -8.63 15.68
CA LEU A 519 2.67 -7.95 16.01
C LEU A 519 2.92 -6.49 16.40
N ALA A 520 4.08 -6.20 16.98
CA ALA A 520 4.47 -4.86 17.37
C ALA A 520 5.04 -4.09 16.16
N ASP A 521 4.17 -3.35 15.48
CA ASP A 521 4.54 -2.38 14.43
C ASP A 521 5.49 -1.29 14.96
N ARG A 522 5.42 -0.96 16.25
CA ARG A 522 6.32 -0.01 16.92
C ARG A 522 7.80 -0.39 16.86
N ARG A 523 8.15 -1.65 16.54
CA ARG A 523 9.54 -2.04 16.27
C ARG A 523 10.12 -1.33 15.05
N GLU A 524 9.27 -0.94 14.10
CA GLU A 524 9.65 -0.14 12.92
C GLU A 524 10.08 1.30 13.31
N GLU A 525 9.76 1.78 14.52
CA GLU A 525 10.22 3.09 15.01
C GLU A 525 11.74 3.14 15.21
N GLY A 526 12.40 1.98 15.31
CA GLY A 526 13.86 1.88 15.47
C GLY A 526 14.35 2.72 16.66
N ASP A 527 15.25 3.67 16.41
CA ASP A 527 15.81 4.56 17.42
C ASP A 527 14.85 5.59 18.00
N LYS A 528 13.69 5.81 17.37
CA LYS A 528 12.68 6.77 17.84
C LYS A 528 11.74 6.17 18.87
N PHE A 529 11.84 4.86 19.10
CA PHE A 529 10.98 4.19 20.06
C PHE A 529 11.23 4.71 21.47
N VAL A 530 10.19 5.30 22.06
CA VAL A 530 10.15 5.62 23.48
C VAL A 530 9.33 4.54 24.18
N PRO A 531 9.93 3.78 25.12
CA PRO A 531 9.20 2.77 25.87
C PRO A 531 8.07 3.41 26.66
N PRO A 532 6.93 2.72 26.82
CA PRO A 532 5.84 3.24 27.63
C PRO A 532 6.28 3.38 29.09
N ASP A 533 5.48 4.10 29.89
CA ASP A 533 5.76 4.32 31.30
C ASP A 533 6.10 2.99 32.01
N SER A 534 7.21 2.97 32.75
CA SER A 534 7.65 1.78 33.50
C SER A 534 7.15 1.79 34.94
N SER A 535 6.20 2.69 35.27
CA SER A 535 5.58 2.71 36.58
C SER A 535 4.94 1.35 36.91
N PRO A 536 5.07 0.85 38.15
CA PRO A 536 4.53 -0.45 38.54
C PRO A 536 3.02 -0.58 38.30
N ALA A 537 2.27 0.52 38.44
CA ALA A 537 0.83 0.56 38.19
C ALA A 537 0.50 0.31 36.71
N TYR A 538 1.20 0.98 35.79
CA TYR A 538 1.01 0.80 34.36
C TYR A 538 1.42 -0.61 33.91
N VAL A 539 2.58 -1.09 34.36
CA VAL A 539 3.05 -2.46 34.06
C VAL A 539 2.08 -3.52 34.61
N HIS A 540 1.50 -3.32 35.80
CA HIS A 540 0.47 -4.20 36.33
C HIS A 540 -0.80 -4.19 35.47
N GLY A 541 -1.23 -3.01 34.99
CA GLY A 541 -2.34 -2.88 34.05
C GLY A 541 -2.12 -3.66 32.76
N LEU A 542 -0.93 -3.51 32.15
CA LEU A 542 -0.56 -4.27 30.95
C LEU A 542 -0.54 -5.78 31.19
N ARG A 543 -0.04 -6.25 32.35
CA ARG A 543 -0.08 -7.67 32.71
C ARG A 543 -1.50 -8.20 32.83
N ALA A 544 -2.43 -7.42 33.37
CA ALA A 544 -3.83 -7.81 33.45
C ALA A 544 -4.43 -7.94 32.05
N SER A 545 -4.21 -6.95 31.16
CA SER A 545 -4.68 -7.01 29.78
C SER A 545 -4.13 -8.18 28.98
N LEU A 546 -2.83 -8.51 29.12
CA LEU A 546 -2.24 -9.68 28.45
C LEU A 546 -2.85 -11.01 28.94
N ARG A 547 -3.23 -11.12 30.22
CA ARG A 547 -3.93 -12.30 30.74
C ARG A 547 -5.34 -12.43 30.17
N GLU A 548 -6.05 -11.32 30.04
CA GLU A 548 -7.38 -11.31 29.40
C GLU A 548 -7.28 -11.72 27.92
N GLU A 549 -6.28 -11.20 27.21
CA GLU A 549 -6.03 -11.57 25.81
C GLU A 549 -5.68 -13.06 25.67
N GLU A 550 -4.83 -13.60 26.54
CA GLU A 550 -4.48 -15.02 26.57
C GLU A 550 -5.72 -15.89 26.86
N GLU A 551 -6.60 -15.46 27.76
CA GLU A 551 -7.86 -16.18 28.01
C GLU A 551 -8.76 -16.18 26.78
N VAL A 552 -8.87 -15.06 26.05
CA VAL A 552 -9.59 -15.00 24.77
C VAL A 552 -8.96 -15.93 23.73
N ARG A 553 -7.63 -15.97 23.64
CA ARG A 553 -6.89 -16.88 22.76
C ARG A 553 -7.19 -18.34 23.07
N ARG A 554 -7.13 -18.74 24.36
CA ARG A 554 -7.47 -20.09 24.81
C ARG A 554 -8.92 -20.46 24.53
N ARG A 555 -9.87 -19.55 24.81
CA ARG A 555 -11.29 -19.75 24.50
C ARG A 555 -11.53 -19.93 23.01
N ARG A 556 -10.85 -19.14 22.18
CA ARG A 556 -10.93 -19.23 20.71
C ARG A 556 -10.37 -20.56 20.22
N GLU A 557 -9.19 -20.98 20.69
CA GLU A 557 -8.59 -22.27 20.34
C GLU A 557 -9.49 -23.43 20.79
N HIS A 558 -10.00 -23.41 22.02
CA HIS A 558 -10.92 -24.43 22.52
C HIS A 558 -12.20 -24.50 21.68
N HIS A 559 -12.83 -23.35 21.39
CA HIS A 559 -14.01 -23.27 20.53
C HIS A 559 -13.72 -23.85 19.16
N PHE A 560 -12.63 -23.43 18.52
CA PHE A 560 -12.21 -23.93 17.21
C PHE A 560 -12.02 -25.44 17.18
N LEU A 561 -11.48 -26.04 18.23
CA LEU A 561 -11.22 -27.48 18.31
C LEU A 561 -12.44 -28.31 18.75
N SER A 562 -13.52 -27.66 19.22
CA SER A 562 -14.72 -28.31 19.73
C SER A 562 -15.67 -28.81 18.64
N GLU A 563 -16.49 -29.81 18.94
CA GLU A 563 -17.53 -30.32 18.03
C GLU A 563 -18.55 -29.25 17.59
N GLU A 564 -18.72 -28.19 18.39
CA GLU A 564 -19.66 -27.10 18.15
C GLU A 564 -19.20 -26.12 17.06
N PHE A 565 -17.90 -26.04 16.77
CA PHE A 565 -17.41 -25.10 15.77
C PHE A 565 -17.83 -25.48 14.35
N ALA A 566 -18.30 -24.47 13.62
CA ALA A 566 -18.74 -24.59 12.25
C ALA A 566 -17.95 -23.61 11.36
N ALA A 567 -17.28 -24.13 10.32
CA ALA A 567 -16.55 -23.30 9.36
C ALA A 567 -17.42 -22.19 8.73
N GLU A 568 -18.70 -22.48 8.43
CA GLU A 568 -19.65 -21.51 7.89
C GLU A 568 -20.12 -20.47 8.91
N ARG A 569 -19.96 -20.76 10.21
CA ARG A 569 -20.42 -19.93 11.33
C ARG A 569 -19.38 -19.99 12.46
N PRO A 570 -18.20 -19.38 12.27
CA PRO A 570 -17.06 -19.52 13.18
C PRO A 570 -17.37 -19.01 14.60
N GLY A 571 -18.38 -18.14 14.75
CA GLY A 571 -18.84 -17.62 16.03
C GLY A 571 -18.17 -16.30 16.43
N PRO A 572 -18.60 -15.70 17.56
CA PRO A 572 -18.18 -14.35 17.97
C PRO A 572 -16.73 -14.28 18.49
N LEU A 573 -16.09 -15.41 18.75
CA LEU A 573 -14.68 -15.47 19.17
C LEU A 573 -13.71 -15.20 18.01
N PHE A 574 -14.20 -15.23 16.77
CA PHE A 574 -13.43 -14.90 15.58
C PHE A 574 -13.72 -13.47 15.11
N PRO A 575 -12.76 -12.81 14.45
CA PRO A 575 -12.95 -11.47 13.91
C PRO A 575 -14.18 -11.39 13.00
N ALA A 576 -14.92 -10.29 13.05
CA ALA A 576 -16.16 -10.14 12.27
C ALA A 576 -15.96 -10.32 10.75
N ALA A 577 -14.79 -9.96 10.23
CA ALA A 577 -14.41 -10.19 8.84
C ALA A 577 -14.42 -11.67 8.45
N VAL A 578 -14.08 -12.57 9.38
CA VAL A 578 -14.05 -14.02 9.18
C VAL A 578 -15.47 -14.57 9.15
N ALA A 579 -16.34 -14.09 10.05
CA ALA A 579 -17.75 -14.42 10.02
C ALA A 579 -18.44 -13.96 8.73
N ALA A 580 -18.07 -12.77 8.22
CA ALA A 580 -18.59 -12.25 6.95
C ALA A 580 -18.13 -13.08 5.73
N ALA A 581 -16.85 -13.49 5.71
CA ALA A 581 -16.32 -14.35 4.64
C ALA A 581 -16.97 -15.75 4.67
N ALA A 582 -17.21 -16.30 5.86
CA ALA A 582 -17.85 -17.60 6.04
C ALA A 582 -19.35 -17.61 5.70
N ALA A 583 -20.01 -16.44 5.78
CA ALA A 583 -21.43 -16.29 5.45
C ALA A 583 -21.73 -16.25 3.95
N ALA A 584 -20.72 -16.26 3.08
CA ALA A 584 -20.93 -16.36 1.64
C ALA A 584 -21.62 -17.69 1.31
N PRO A 585 -22.75 -17.70 0.57
CA PRO A 585 -23.48 -18.92 0.29
C PRO A 585 -22.57 -19.90 -0.46
N PRO A 586 -22.46 -21.16 0.01
CA PRO A 586 -21.65 -22.15 -0.68
C PRO A 586 -22.15 -22.31 -2.11
N PRO A 587 -21.28 -22.63 -3.08
CA PRO A 587 -21.66 -22.80 -4.48
C PRO A 587 -22.67 -23.95 -4.63
N SER A 588 -23.96 -23.62 -4.65
CA SER A 588 -25.16 -24.33 -5.11
C SER A 588 -25.33 -25.84 -4.84
N GLY A 589 -24.46 -26.47 -4.04
CA GLY A 589 -24.57 -27.87 -3.65
C GLY A 589 -25.55 -27.99 -2.50
N GLY A 590 -26.68 -28.67 -2.73
CA GLY A 590 -27.83 -28.72 -1.81
C GLY A 590 -27.46 -28.94 -0.34
N ALA A 591 -28.17 -28.23 0.54
CA ALA A 591 -28.06 -28.29 1.98
C ALA A 591 -28.36 -29.72 2.51
N ARG A 592 -27.38 -30.62 2.39
CA ARG A 592 -27.38 -31.86 3.16
C ARG A 592 -27.13 -31.48 4.61
N GLY A 593 -28.07 -31.82 5.49
CA GLY A 593 -27.95 -31.59 6.92
C GLY A 593 -26.58 -32.07 7.41
N ARG A 594 -25.85 -31.19 8.10
CA ARG A 594 -24.55 -31.55 8.68
C ARG A 594 -24.78 -32.66 9.70
N THR A 595 -24.20 -33.82 9.45
CA THR A 595 -24.02 -34.86 10.46
C THR A 595 -23.18 -34.29 11.59
N ALA A 596 -23.61 -34.54 12.83
CA ALA A 596 -22.84 -34.18 14.02
C ALA A 596 -21.43 -34.80 13.91
N LEU A 597 -20.41 -33.98 14.16
CA LEU A 597 -19.02 -34.40 14.16
C LEU A 597 -18.61 -34.71 15.60
N HIS A 598 -17.91 -35.82 15.79
CA HIS A 598 -17.42 -36.29 17.08
C HIS A 598 -15.90 -36.29 17.11
N LEU A 599 -15.33 -35.91 18.25
CA LEU A 599 -13.88 -35.92 18.47
C LEU A 599 -13.34 -37.36 18.44
N ARG A 600 -12.27 -37.58 17.69
CA ARG A 600 -11.62 -38.88 17.51
C ARG A 600 -10.14 -38.83 17.90
N PRO A 601 -9.83 -38.77 19.20
CA PRO A 601 -8.44 -38.76 19.67
C PRO A 601 -7.69 -40.05 19.28
N ASP A 602 -8.41 -41.15 19.08
CA ASP A 602 -7.87 -42.43 18.61
C ASP A 602 -7.31 -42.37 17.17
N LEU A 603 -7.68 -41.35 16.39
CA LEU A 603 -7.21 -41.17 15.01
C LEU A 603 -6.08 -40.15 14.87
N GLU A 604 -5.53 -39.59 15.96
CA GLU A 604 -4.52 -38.53 15.88
C GLU A 604 -3.28 -38.91 15.04
N ALA A 605 -2.78 -40.15 15.18
CA ALA A 605 -1.62 -40.62 14.42
C ALA A 605 -1.92 -40.73 12.92
N GLU A 606 -3.10 -41.25 12.54
CA GLU A 606 -3.53 -41.34 11.15
C GLU A 606 -3.84 -39.96 10.56
N ALA A 607 -4.47 -39.09 11.36
CA ALA A 607 -4.78 -37.72 11.02
C ALA A 607 -3.53 -36.90 10.70
N LEU A 608 -2.40 -37.11 11.40
CA LEU A 608 -1.14 -36.48 11.06
C LEU A 608 -0.66 -36.89 9.65
N CYS A 609 -0.71 -38.18 9.32
CA CYS A 609 -0.36 -38.67 7.98
C CYS A 609 -1.28 -38.06 6.89
N LEU A 610 -2.59 -38.00 7.15
CA LEU A 610 -3.57 -37.39 6.25
C LEU A 610 -3.36 -35.89 6.10
N LEU A 611 -3.03 -35.18 7.19
CA LEU A 611 -2.75 -33.75 7.16
C LEU A 611 -1.61 -33.40 6.21
N TRP A 612 -0.53 -34.20 6.21
CA TRP A 612 0.59 -34.01 5.28
C TRP A 612 0.18 -34.15 3.82
N GLN A 613 -0.73 -35.09 3.52
CA GLN A 613 -1.29 -35.24 2.17
C GLN A 613 -2.23 -34.08 1.78
N GLN A 614 -2.98 -33.55 2.76
CA GLN A 614 -3.97 -32.49 2.56
C GLN A 614 -3.39 -31.08 2.54
N ARG A 615 -2.14 -30.86 2.96
CA ARG A 615 -1.50 -29.53 2.81
C ARG A 615 -1.45 -29.04 1.36
N ALA A 616 -1.59 -29.93 0.39
CA ALA A 616 -1.70 -29.59 -1.02
C ALA A 616 -3.13 -29.21 -1.46
N SER A 617 -4.16 -29.44 -0.64
CA SER A 617 -5.55 -29.10 -0.93
C SER A 617 -5.96 -27.77 -0.27
N ALA A 618 -6.99 -27.13 -0.82
CA ALA A 618 -7.55 -25.91 -0.25
C ALA A 618 -8.31 -26.25 1.06
N PRO A 619 -7.99 -25.58 2.18
CA PRO A 619 -8.71 -25.79 3.45
C PRO A 619 -10.17 -25.34 3.34
N LEU A 620 -11.07 -26.01 4.06
CA LEU A 620 -12.47 -25.62 4.23
C LEU A 620 -12.64 -24.32 5.01
N PHE A 621 -11.72 -24.09 5.94
CA PHE A 621 -11.65 -22.88 6.75
C PHE A 621 -10.19 -22.48 6.87
N ASP A 622 -9.90 -21.21 6.64
CA ASP A 622 -8.55 -20.66 6.79
C ASP A 622 -8.64 -19.22 7.25
N CYS A 623 -8.23 -18.99 8.49
CA CYS A 623 -8.34 -17.70 9.14
C CYS A 623 -7.09 -17.40 9.94
N SER A 624 -6.52 -16.22 9.74
CA SER A 624 -5.57 -15.61 10.68
C SER A 624 -6.28 -14.57 11.52
N VAL A 625 -6.03 -14.56 12.83
CA VAL A 625 -6.57 -13.56 13.77
C VAL A 625 -5.50 -12.53 14.15
N GLU A 626 -5.87 -11.54 14.97
CA GLU A 626 -5.05 -10.36 15.27
C GLU A 626 -3.70 -10.71 15.92
N ASP A 627 -3.63 -11.79 16.69
CA ASP A 627 -2.41 -12.27 17.33
C ASP A 627 -1.49 -13.07 16.37
N GLY A 628 -1.84 -13.13 15.08
CA GLY A 628 -1.11 -13.88 14.05
C GLY A 628 -1.32 -15.40 14.10
N THR A 629 -2.15 -15.92 15.01
CA THR A 629 -2.51 -17.34 15.04
C THR A 629 -3.40 -17.66 13.85
N ARG A 630 -3.05 -18.72 13.12
CA ARG A 630 -3.79 -19.20 11.95
C ARG A 630 -4.50 -20.51 12.29
N TYR A 631 -5.79 -20.54 12.03
CA TYR A 631 -6.70 -21.66 12.25
C TYR A 631 -7.12 -22.22 10.90
N ARG A 632 -6.91 -23.53 10.70
CA ARG A 632 -7.24 -24.20 9.43
C ARG A 632 -8.03 -25.47 9.65
N ALA A 633 -9.08 -25.68 8.84
CA ALA A 633 -9.85 -26.91 8.84
C ALA A 633 -9.78 -27.57 7.46
N TYR A 634 -9.49 -28.87 7.42
CA TYR A 634 -9.37 -29.69 6.22
C TYR A 634 -10.39 -30.81 6.25
N ARG A 635 -10.81 -31.32 5.09
CA ARG A 635 -11.66 -32.52 5.00
C ARG A 635 -10.99 -33.61 4.18
N ALA A 636 -10.84 -34.79 4.76
CA ALA A 636 -10.18 -35.93 4.15
C ALA A 636 -10.88 -37.24 4.54
N GLY A 637 -11.38 -37.98 3.56
CA GLY A 637 -11.93 -39.33 3.80
C GLY A 637 -13.09 -39.39 4.82
N GLY A 638 -13.88 -38.32 4.93
CA GLY A 638 -14.95 -38.20 5.94
C GLY A 638 -14.51 -37.61 7.28
N LEU A 639 -13.21 -37.44 7.51
CA LEU A 639 -12.65 -36.75 8.66
C LEU A 639 -12.56 -35.24 8.42
N GLU A 640 -12.76 -34.46 9.47
CA GLU A 640 -12.42 -33.04 9.53
C GLU A 640 -11.19 -32.87 10.43
N LEU A 641 -10.10 -32.36 9.87
CA LEU A 641 -8.85 -32.14 10.57
C LEU A 641 -8.71 -30.65 10.86
N ARG A 642 -8.55 -30.28 12.12
CA ARG A 642 -8.40 -28.89 12.56
C ARG A 642 -7.01 -28.66 13.09
N THR A 643 -6.36 -27.64 12.56
CA THR A 643 -4.98 -27.29 12.87
C THR A 643 -4.88 -25.85 13.37
N VAL A 644 -3.91 -25.64 14.26
CA VAL A 644 -3.58 -24.34 14.82
C VAL A 644 -2.13 -24.07 14.52
N GLN A 645 -1.82 -22.85 14.09
CA GLN A 645 -0.45 -22.41 13.82
C GLN A 645 -0.22 -21.07 14.50
N GLY A 646 0.67 -21.04 15.50
CA GLY A 646 1.13 -19.78 16.07
C GLY A 646 2.00 -18.97 15.09
N PRO A 647 2.28 -17.68 15.34
CA PRO A 647 2.98 -16.79 14.40
C PRO A 647 4.33 -17.28 13.87
N ARG A 648 5.06 -18.08 14.66
CA ARG A 648 6.33 -18.74 14.28
C ARG A 648 6.30 -20.26 14.49
N GLY A 649 5.14 -20.80 14.84
CA GLY A 649 5.00 -22.21 15.17
C GLY A 649 4.87 -23.06 13.90
N PRO A 650 5.35 -24.32 13.92
CA PRO A 650 4.83 -25.29 12.98
C PRO A 650 3.31 -25.41 13.20
N GLU A 651 2.59 -25.57 12.10
CA GLU A 651 1.18 -25.93 12.19
C GLU A 651 1.05 -27.29 12.87
N ARG A 652 0.26 -27.33 13.95
CA ARG A 652 -0.02 -28.52 14.76
C ARG A 652 -1.46 -28.97 14.56
N LEU A 653 -1.68 -30.28 14.54
CA LEU A 653 -3.01 -30.86 14.63
C LEU A 653 -3.58 -30.58 16.02
N GLY A 654 -4.75 -29.94 16.08
CA GLY A 654 -5.46 -29.68 17.34
C GLY A 654 -6.64 -30.61 17.57
N ALA A 655 -7.34 -31.03 16.51
CA ALA A 655 -8.44 -31.99 16.62
C ALA A 655 -8.64 -32.77 15.30
N ALA A 656 -9.04 -34.03 15.44
CA ALA A 656 -9.58 -34.86 14.36
C ALA A 656 -11.03 -35.21 14.70
N LEU A 657 -11.95 -34.92 13.78
CA LEU A 657 -13.38 -35.10 14.00
C LEU A 657 -13.97 -35.98 12.88
N ALA A 658 -14.96 -36.81 13.22
CA ALA A 658 -15.64 -37.71 12.28
C ALA A 658 -17.15 -37.71 12.51
N PRO A 659 -17.99 -37.94 11.49
CA PRO A 659 -19.41 -38.22 11.71
C PRO A 659 -19.60 -39.51 12.55
N ASP A 660 -20.68 -39.54 13.35
CA ASP A 660 -21.06 -40.56 14.35
C ASP A 660 -20.77 -42.04 13.94
N PRO A 661 -20.43 -42.95 14.89
CA PRO A 661 -19.64 -44.17 14.67
C PRO A 661 -20.38 -45.34 14.02
N ALA A 662 -21.58 -45.13 13.46
CA ALA A 662 -22.13 -46.11 12.50
C ALA A 662 -21.18 -46.34 11.31
N TRP A 663 -20.25 -45.40 11.07
CA TRP A 663 -19.10 -45.53 10.17
C TRP A 663 -18.11 -46.66 10.55
N ALA A 664 -17.88 -46.92 11.84
CA ALA A 664 -16.87 -47.88 12.30
C ALA A 664 -17.32 -49.36 12.26
N ALA A 665 -18.62 -49.61 12.06
CA ALA A 665 -19.16 -50.97 11.94
C ALA A 665 -19.09 -51.54 10.51
N ALA A 666 -18.64 -50.76 9.52
CA ALA A 666 -18.37 -51.28 8.19
C ALA A 666 -17.03 -52.04 8.20
N PRO A 667 -17.00 -53.37 7.96
CA PRO A 667 -15.74 -54.09 7.86
C PRO A 667 -14.90 -53.47 6.74
N ALA A 668 -13.64 -53.14 7.05
CA ALA A 668 -12.68 -52.66 6.06
C ALA A 668 -12.70 -53.61 4.85
N PRO A 669 -12.80 -53.10 3.60
CA PRO A 669 -12.71 -53.97 2.43
C PRO A 669 -11.36 -54.68 2.49
N ALA A 670 -11.41 -56.02 2.50
CA ALA A 670 -10.24 -56.87 2.59
C ALA A 670 -9.19 -56.42 1.55
N ALA A 671 -8.11 -55.82 2.04
CA ALA A 671 -6.97 -55.47 1.21
C ALA A 671 -6.38 -56.78 0.66
N GLY A 672 -6.54 -56.98 -0.64
CA GLY A 672 -5.91 -58.08 -1.36
C GLY A 672 -4.41 -58.03 -1.14
N THR A 673 -3.88 -59.07 -0.51
CA THR A 673 -2.46 -59.36 -0.39
C THR A 673 -1.84 -59.50 -1.78
N SER A 674 -1.16 -58.44 -2.24
CA SER A 674 -0.15 -58.54 -3.28
C SER A 674 1.21 -58.69 -2.61
N ALA A 675 1.79 -59.88 -2.75
CA ALA A 675 3.12 -60.21 -2.28
C ALA A 675 4.18 -59.49 -3.13
N LEU A 676 4.98 -58.62 -2.49
CA LEU A 676 6.28 -58.21 -3.02
C LEU A 676 7.35 -58.59 -1.99
N SER A 677 8.26 -59.43 -2.47
CA SER A 677 9.36 -60.05 -1.74
C SER A 677 10.42 -59.05 -1.31
N ALA A 678 11.04 -59.41 -0.18
CA ALA A 678 12.21 -58.79 0.42
C ALA A 678 13.40 -58.59 -0.53
N ALA A 679 14.06 -57.44 -0.37
CA ALA A 679 15.50 -57.30 -0.51
C ALA A 679 15.98 -56.30 0.55
N ALA A 680 16.65 -56.83 1.58
CA ALA A 680 17.33 -56.05 2.61
C ALA A 680 18.78 -55.80 2.17
N GLY A 681 19.32 -54.62 2.52
CA GLY A 681 20.77 -54.41 2.65
C GLY A 681 21.29 -53.07 2.11
N ALA A 682 21.26 -52.02 2.94
CA ALA A 682 22.28 -50.97 2.93
C ALA A 682 22.20 -50.14 4.24
N GLU A 683 23.31 -50.11 4.98
CA GLU A 683 23.55 -49.28 6.17
C GLU A 683 23.67 -47.77 5.85
N PRO A 684 23.56 -46.88 6.86
CA PRO A 684 23.49 -45.44 6.65
C PRO A 684 24.87 -44.78 6.55
N ALA A 685 25.13 -44.09 5.44
CA ALA A 685 26.27 -43.19 5.30
C ALA A 685 25.95 -41.81 5.90
N GLN A 686 26.94 -41.29 6.62
CA GLN A 686 26.95 -40.10 7.45
C GLN A 686 26.68 -38.81 6.68
N ALA A 687 26.05 -37.87 7.39
CA ALA A 687 25.85 -36.49 6.99
C ALA A 687 27.17 -35.70 6.95
N SER A 688 27.37 -34.93 5.88
CA SER A 688 28.25 -33.76 5.92
C SER A 688 27.93 -32.79 4.78
N GLY A 689 27.54 -31.57 5.18
CA GLY A 689 27.95 -30.33 4.52
C GLY A 689 27.22 -29.92 3.24
N LEU A 690 26.15 -29.13 3.39
CA LEU A 690 25.82 -28.10 2.40
C LEU A 690 25.49 -26.79 3.13
N SER A 691 26.36 -25.82 2.91
CA SER A 691 26.23 -24.45 3.36
C SER A 691 25.02 -23.79 2.71
N ALA A 692 24.23 -23.09 3.54
CA ALA A 692 23.23 -22.16 3.06
C ALA A 692 23.96 -20.95 2.44
N ALA A 693 24.05 -20.93 1.11
CA ALA A 693 24.31 -19.69 0.38
C ALA A 693 23.06 -18.83 0.47
N GLY A 694 23.15 -17.75 1.24
CA GLY A 694 22.08 -16.77 1.40
C GLY A 694 21.70 -16.14 0.06
N ALA A 695 20.41 -16.20 -0.26
CA ALA A 695 19.83 -15.30 -1.24
C ALA A 695 19.76 -13.89 -0.62
N PRO A 696 20.13 -12.83 -1.34
CA PRO A 696 19.94 -11.46 -0.86
C PRO A 696 18.43 -11.19 -0.80
N GLY A 697 17.90 -11.00 0.41
CA GLY A 697 16.56 -10.45 0.60
C GLY A 697 16.51 -9.03 0.07
N ASP A 698 15.49 -8.74 -0.73
CA ASP A 698 15.12 -7.40 -1.19
C ASP A 698 14.85 -6.49 0.03
N TYR A 699 15.87 -5.74 0.45
CA TYR A 699 15.81 -4.65 1.42
C TYR A 699 15.70 -3.34 0.66
N ASP A 700 14.49 -2.91 0.29
CA ASP A 700 14.30 -1.57 -0.31
C ASP A 700 13.04 -0.81 0.17
N ASP A 701 12.28 -1.36 1.14
CA ASP A 701 11.18 -0.62 1.81
C ASP A 701 11.59 0.02 3.15
N LEU A 702 12.87 -0.01 3.52
CA LEU A 702 13.40 0.49 4.81
C LEU A 702 13.85 1.96 4.83
N ASN A 703 13.46 2.79 3.84
CA ASN A 703 13.81 4.21 3.80
C ASN A 703 12.69 5.19 4.20
N TYR A 704 11.67 4.72 4.94
CA TYR A 704 10.66 5.60 5.56
C TYR A 704 10.85 5.69 7.07
N ALA A 705 11.81 6.51 7.55
CA ALA A 705 11.80 7.00 8.92
C ALA A 705 12.77 8.19 9.18
N ILE A 706 12.43 9.43 8.76
CA ILE A 706 12.82 10.67 9.48
C ILE A 706 11.57 11.30 10.09
#